data_AF-A0A924Q1E2-F1
#
_entry.id   AF-A0A924Q1E2-F1
#
_cell.length_a   1.000
_cell.length_b   1.000
_cell.length_c   1.000
_cell.angle_alpha   90.00
_cell.angle_beta   90.00
_cell.angle_gamma   90.00
#
_symmetry.space_group_name_H-M   'P 1'
#
loop_
_entity.id
_entity.type
_entity.pdbx_description
1 polymer ?
#
loop_
_entity_poly.entity_id
_entity_poly.type
_entity_poly.pdbx_seq_one_letter_code
_entity_poly.pdbx_strand_id
1 'polypeptide(L)'
;MQFSVSAANTSTAPFCIGFAFRQGDIAAAAYVATTLTNAQVTIKNRWPDGSVKFAVVAGRAPLVGGVPLTVALSSTNAAPTGPALTLAELKATSVTAAIACGSFGNVAWTGADWDAPFQAWIAGPEMSSWVYRKPVGTDAHLVAWLEVRLYAGGSVEVLPWLENGYLKVANPVSKAATYAFTLGGSQRFSALIDLPHHCRTPLISGVALSYWLSADPGVEMHHDVAYLQSSELVPTYRAVVPSSSAIVAALPSTFTPLAQGPFTYSGDSMASSGYQTAIGLLPQHDVLYLTANSGREFGAVVRGGFSAGRYAIHYRDETTNRPLRFSSYPNLVLVGSGSGIKDVGGSTLNQTTPATGGPTFPAAWDPAHHPSVGFMAYLLTGRWYFMEEVQFAATAHYLWNSDSAARRNASQGLMLPVPGAVQIRASGWVIRTLAQALCVTADADSVIRGELKASLEANVVAFNDFYATGNSNPFGFLDGGSYPSGICRVAAWQNDFCTAAFGYLKSMNLGLSGTASAKLDNFFAWLAQSIVGRLGSNANAPNAWYINAAPYTWAISPNPTPNWSSASGWYTSWFEMYRATYLPSRNGVEAVGVYSGQSFVSNTDGVLNSEIFPGATAYWGNLQPAIVYAVRHGAGGALQAYNRMINATNYALLSSDFNSAPVWGVRPASA
;
A
#
# COMPACT_ATOMS: atom_id res chain seq x y z
N MET A 1 4.14 24.87 -3.07
CA MET A 1 4.36 23.58 -2.40
C MET A 1 4.75 23.89 -0.97
N GLN A 2 4.11 23.30 0.04
CA GLN A 2 4.42 23.63 1.44
C GLN A 2 4.05 22.50 2.41
N PHE A 3 4.63 22.56 3.60
CA PHE A 3 4.23 21.82 4.78
C PHE A 3 4.33 22.75 6.00
N SER A 4 3.88 22.32 7.16
CA SER A 4 4.11 23.05 8.42
C SER A 4 4.72 22.15 9.47
N VAL A 5 5.47 22.77 10.38
CA VAL A 5 6.05 22.13 11.57
C VAL A 5 5.64 22.91 12.81
N SER A 6 5.33 22.20 13.90
CA SER A 6 4.94 22.82 15.17
C SER A 6 5.57 22.08 16.34
N ALA A 7 5.71 22.76 17.47
CA ALA A 7 6.07 22.14 18.74
C ALA A 7 5.37 22.88 19.88
N ALA A 8 5.19 22.23 21.02
CA ALA A 8 4.63 22.86 22.21
C ALA A 8 5.55 23.93 22.81
N ASN A 9 6.87 23.79 22.63
CA ASN A 9 7.89 24.64 23.22
C ASN A 9 8.57 25.52 22.16
N THR A 10 8.92 26.75 22.54
CA THR A 10 9.75 27.64 21.71
C THR A 10 11.20 27.15 21.71
N SER A 11 11.70 26.74 20.55
CA SER A 11 13.09 26.29 20.36
C SER A 11 13.46 26.23 18.89
N THR A 12 14.76 26.18 18.58
CA THR A 12 15.20 25.72 17.26
C THR A 12 15.30 24.20 17.30
N ALA A 13 14.39 23.51 16.62
CA ALA A 13 14.19 22.07 16.77
C ALA A 13 14.47 21.30 15.48
N PRO A 14 15.09 20.10 15.54
CA PRO A 14 15.29 19.26 14.38
C PRO A 14 13.97 18.68 13.86
N PHE A 15 13.86 18.54 12.55
CA PHE A 15 12.71 17.94 11.87
C PHE A 15 13.15 17.10 10.66
N CYS A 16 12.35 16.10 10.32
CA CYS A 16 12.51 15.30 9.10
C CYS A 16 11.13 14.85 8.61
N ILE A 17 10.83 15.11 7.34
CA ILE A 17 9.53 14.84 6.73
C ILE A 17 9.73 14.29 5.30
N GLY A 18 8.93 13.30 4.92
CA GLY A 18 8.84 12.88 3.52
C GLY A 18 7.95 13.86 2.74
N PHE A 19 8.30 14.20 1.50
CA PHE A 19 7.52 15.13 0.69
C PHE A 19 7.32 14.59 -0.73
N ALA A 20 6.06 14.37 -1.08
CA ALA A 20 5.63 13.97 -2.43
C ALA A 20 5.42 15.21 -3.30
N PHE A 21 6.00 15.23 -4.49
CA PHE A 21 5.89 16.32 -5.44
C PHE A 21 4.99 15.91 -6.60
N ARG A 22 4.15 16.84 -7.08
CA ARG A 22 3.44 16.66 -8.35
C ARG A 22 4.42 16.56 -9.50
N GLN A 23 4.06 15.74 -10.48
CA GLN A 23 4.80 15.65 -11.73
C GLN A 23 4.87 17.03 -12.40
N GLY A 24 6.08 17.43 -12.81
CA GLY A 24 6.35 18.70 -13.46
C GLY A 24 6.65 19.89 -12.53
N ASP A 25 6.33 19.83 -11.23
CA ASP A 25 6.47 21.00 -10.33
C ASP A 25 7.94 21.40 -10.10
N ILE A 26 8.87 20.44 -10.05
CA ILE A 26 10.32 20.69 -9.96
C ILE A 26 11.01 19.99 -11.13
N ALA A 27 11.41 20.74 -12.16
CA ALA A 27 11.98 20.19 -13.39
C ALA A 27 13.26 19.35 -13.18
N ALA A 28 13.61 18.53 -14.17
CA ALA A 28 14.71 17.57 -14.08
C ALA A 28 16.07 18.17 -13.68
N ALA A 29 16.41 19.33 -14.26
CA ALA A 29 17.66 20.05 -13.98
C ALA A 29 17.58 20.98 -12.76
N ALA A 30 16.41 21.12 -12.14
CA ALA A 30 16.22 21.98 -10.99
C ALA A 30 16.47 21.25 -9.67
N TYR A 31 16.75 22.06 -8.65
CA TYR A 31 16.83 21.67 -7.25
C TYR A 31 15.62 22.24 -6.50
N VAL A 32 15.47 21.81 -5.25
CA VAL A 32 14.41 22.29 -4.36
C VAL A 32 15.00 23.28 -3.36
N ALA A 33 14.51 24.51 -3.36
CA ALA A 33 14.76 25.50 -2.33
C ALA A 33 13.69 25.43 -1.23
N THR A 34 14.05 25.86 -0.03
CA THR A 34 13.14 25.98 1.11
C THR A 34 13.20 27.38 1.70
N THR A 35 12.12 27.84 2.34
CA THR A 35 12.15 29.11 3.10
C THR A 35 12.97 29.04 4.39
N LEU A 36 13.33 27.84 4.85
CA LEU A 36 14.24 27.65 5.98
C LEU A 36 15.69 27.67 5.50
N THR A 37 16.53 28.46 6.18
CA THR A 37 17.97 28.52 5.90
C THR A 37 18.70 27.25 6.34
N ASN A 38 18.22 26.61 7.41
CA ASN A 38 18.83 25.42 8.01
C ASN A 38 18.04 24.16 7.59
N ALA A 39 17.86 23.96 6.29
CA ALA A 39 17.17 22.79 5.77
C ALA A 39 17.83 22.27 4.50
N GLN A 40 17.77 20.95 4.32
CA GLN A 40 18.19 20.25 3.12
C GLN A 40 17.01 19.49 2.51
N VAL A 41 17.09 19.24 1.20
CA VAL A 41 16.15 18.38 0.48
C VAL A 41 16.92 17.27 -0.22
N THR A 42 16.69 16.02 0.20
CA THR A 42 17.34 14.84 -0.37
C THR A 42 16.37 14.12 -1.31
N ILE A 43 16.53 14.29 -2.62
CA ILE A 43 15.70 13.65 -3.63
C ILE A 43 15.95 12.14 -3.60
N LYS A 44 14.85 11.36 -3.55
CA LYS A 44 14.88 9.89 -3.54
C LYS A 44 14.34 9.29 -4.83
N ASN A 45 13.35 9.94 -5.43
CA ASN A 45 12.71 9.48 -6.64
C ASN A 45 12.38 10.64 -7.57
N ARG A 46 12.48 10.38 -8.88
CA ARG A 46 12.02 11.26 -9.95
C ARG A 46 10.88 10.63 -10.74
N TRP A 47 10.04 11.48 -11.31
CA TRP A 47 9.06 11.10 -12.31
C TRP A 47 9.74 10.77 -13.65
N PRO A 48 9.04 10.13 -14.59
CA PRO A 48 9.64 9.78 -15.89
C PRO A 48 10.08 10.98 -16.74
N ASP A 49 9.48 12.16 -16.56
CA ASP A 49 9.93 13.41 -17.17
C ASP A 49 11.16 14.03 -16.47
N GLY A 50 11.71 13.32 -15.48
CA GLY A 50 12.85 13.73 -14.67
C GLY A 50 12.50 14.68 -13.53
N SER A 51 11.27 15.19 -13.44
CA SER A 51 10.86 16.05 -12.32
C SER A 51 10.93 15.33 -10.98
N VAL A 52 11.08 16.06 -9.87
CA VAL A 52 11.15 15.43 -8.54
C VAL A 52 9.81 14.78 -8.21
N LYS A 53 9.83 13.52 -7.73
CA LYS A 53 8.65 12.76 -7.30
C LYS A 53 8.53 12.66 -5.79
N PHE A 54 9.63 12.31 -5.14
CA PHE A 54 9.69 12.20 -3.69
C PHE A 54 11.06 12.63 -3.17
N ALA A 55 11.06 13.39 -2.09
CA ALA A 55 12.27 13.76 -1.38
C ALA A 55 12.05 13.72 0.14
N VAL A 56 13.14 13.63 0.88
CA VAL A 56 13.15 13.85 2.32
C VAL A 56 13.62 15.27 2.59
N VAL A 57 12.81 16.05 3.30
CA VAL A 57 13.17 17.40 3.76
C VAL A 57 13.53 17.30 5.23
N ALA A 58 14.71 17.78 5.60
CA ALA A 58 15.19 17.71 6.97
C ALA A 58 16.02 18.92 7.34
N GLY A 59 16.05 19.25 8.64
CA GLY A 59 16.91 20.30 9.17
C GLY A 59 16.42 20.81 10.50
N ARG A 60 16.57 22.11 10.75
CA ARG A 60 16.18 22.76 12.00
C ARG A 60 15.26 23.94 11.76
N ALA A 61 14.14 23.96 12.48
CA ALA A 61 13.12 24.99 12.38
C ALA A 61 13.11 25.88 13.64
N PRO A 62 13.09 27.21 13.52
CA PRO A 62 12.90 28.12 14.66
C PRO A 62 11.40 28.16 15.03
N LEU A 63 11.01 27.32 15.98
CA LEU A 63 9.62 27.15 16.39
C LEU A 63 9.24 28.07 17.54
N VAL A 64 8.00 28.55 17.51
CA VAL A 64 7.33 29.23 18.62
C VAL A 64 6.29 28.27 19.18
N GLY A 65 6.25 28.11 20.50
CA GLY A 65 5.35 27.17 21.16
C GLY A 65 3.89 27.33 20.75
N GLY A 66 3.27 26.25 20.28
CA GLY A 66 1.86 26.20 19.84
C GLY A 66 1.55 26.89 18.52
N VAL A 67 2.55 27.44 17.81
CA VAL A 67 2.37 28.14 16.54
C VAL A 67 2.96 27.33 15.39
N PRO A 68 2.16 26.85 14.44
CA PRO A 68 2.67 26.20 13.23
C PRO A 68 3.53 27.15 12.40
N LEU A 69 4.73 26.70 12.04
CA LEU A 69 5.62 27.36 11.09
C LEU A 69 5.44 26.72 9.71
N THR A 70 4.91 27.49 8.75
CA THR A 70 4.82 27.05 7.36
C THR A 70 6.18 27.15 6.67
N VAL A 71 6.58 26.05 6.02
CA VAL A 71 7.79 25.93 5.22
C VAL A 71 7.39 25.78 3.77
N ALA A 72 7.73 26.77 2.93
CA ALA A 72 7.45 26.71 1.51
C ALA A 72 8.65 26.11 0.75
N LEU A 73 8.34 25.27 -0.24
CA LEU A 73 9.27 24.67 -1.17
C LEU A 73 9.06 25.28 -2.56
N SER A 74 10.17 25.52 -3.27
CA SER A 74 10.17 26.09 -4.62
C SER A 74 11.28 25.51 -5.49
N SER A 75 11.16 25.67 -6.80
CA SER A 75 12.21 25.31 -7.74
C SER A 75 13.36 26.32 -7.70
N THR A 76 14.60 25.86 -7.77
CA THR A 76 15.79 26.71 -7.88
C THR A 76 16.83 26.07 -8.81
N ASN A 77 17.68 26.91 -9.40
CA ASN A 77 18.86 26.46 -10.16
C ASN A 77 20.12 26.36 -9.28
N ALA A 78 20.04 26.81 -8.02
CA ALA A 78 21.14 26.70 -7.07
C ALA A 78 21.24 25.26 -6.54
N ALA A 79 22.38 24.62 -6.77
CA ALA A 79 22.66 23.31 -6.20
C ALA A 79 22.78 23.40 -4.66
N PRO A 80 22.35 22.36 -3.92
CA PRO A 80 22.65 22.25 -2.51
C PRO A 80 24.16 22.32 -2.25
N THR A 81 24.56 23.09 -1.24
CA THR A 81 25.95 23.26 -0.82
C THR A 81 26.16 22.76 0.61
N GLY A 82 27.39 22.44 0.96
CA GLY A 82 27.79 22.03 2.32
C GLY A 82 28.11 20.53 2.39
N PRO A 83 29.12 20.14 3.19
CA PRO A 83 29.48 18.74 3.36
C PRO A 83 28.40 18.00 4.14
N ALA A 84 28.20 16.72 3.84
CA ALA A 84 27.32 15.88 4.64
C ALA A 84 27.87 15.68 6.05
N LEU A 85 26.98 15.60 7.05
CA LEU A 85 27.37 15.20 8.40
C LEU A 85 27.97 13.79 8.39
N THR A 86 29.04 13.61 9.16
CA THR A 86 29.95 12.47 9.10
C THR A 86 29.73 11.49 10.25
N LEU A 87 30.26 10.26 10.08
CA LEU A 87 30.31 9.28 11.17
C LEU A 87 31.22 9.72 12.33
N ALA A 88 32.23 10.55 12.06
CA ALA A 88 33.06 11.15 13.10
C ALA A 88 32.24 12.10 13.99
N GLU A 89 31.38 12.93 13.39
CA GLU A 89 30.46 13.80 14.12
C GLU A 89 29.41 13.00 14.89
N LEU A 90 28.91 11.88 14.34
CA LEU A 90 28.02 10.98 15.08
C LEU A 90 28.71 10.42 16.33
N LYS A 91 29.95 9.93 16.20
CA LYS A 91 30.73 9.43 17.34
C LYS A 91 31.03 10.52 18.36
N ALA A 92 31.23 11.76 17.93
CA ALA A 92 31.46 12.90 18.81
C ALA A 92 30.27 13.21 19.74
N THR A 93 29.04 12.80 19.39
CA THR A 93 27.89 12.91 20.31
C THR A 93 27.93 11.89 21.45
N SER A 94 28.92 10.99 21.46
CA SER A 94 29.03 9.88 22.42
C SER A 94 27.79 8.99 22.47
N VAL A 95 27.07 8.88 21.34
CA VAL A 95 25.91 8.01 21.23
C VAL A 95 26.32 6.56 21.50
N THR A 96 25.57 5.93 22.39
CA THR A 96 25.64 4.49 22.66
C THR A 96 24.24 3.92 22.56
N ALA A 97 24.10 2.75 21.94
CA ALA A 97 22.83 2.06 21.82
C ALA A 97 23.03 0.58 22.17
N ALA A 98 22.08 -0.01 22.88
CA ALA A 98 22.11 -1.43 23.19
C ALA A 98 20.71 -2.04 23.13
N ILE A 99 20.62 -3.25 22.60
CA ILE A 99 19.41 -4.07 22.62
C ILE A 99 19.73 -5.35 23.40
N ALA A 100 19.03 -5.53 24.52
CA ALA A 100 19.06 -6.76 25.28
C ALA A 100 17.96 -7.71 24.78
N CYS A 101 18.31 -8.96 24.51
CA CYS A 101 17.41 -9.97 23.95
C CYS A 101 17.26 -11.20 24.87
N GLY A 102 17.30 -10.97 26.19
CA GLY A 102 17.23 -12.05 27.17
C GLY A 102 18.31 -13.12 26.96
N SER A 103 17.91 -14.40 26.94
CA SER A 103 18.81 -15.54 26.74
C SER A 103 19.40 -15.63 25.34
N PHE A 104 18.85 -14.93 24.34
CA PHE A 104 19.40 -14.93 22.99
C PHE A 104 20.70 -14.11 22.88
N GLY A 105 20.95 -13.20 23.82
CA GLY A 105 22.16 -12.39 23.89
C GLY A 105 21.89 -10.89 23.92
N ASN A 106 22.96 -10.10 23.82
CA ASN A 106 22.90 -8.65 23.81
C ASN A 106 23.72 -8.12 22.63
N VAL A 107 23.26 -7.03 22.04
CA VAL A 107 24.01 -6.27 21.03
C VAL A 107 24.17 -4.83 21.50
N ALA A 108 25.32 -4.24 21.20
CA ALA A 108 25.59 -2.83 21.47
C ALA A 108 26.28 -2.18 20.27
N TRP A 109 26.09 -0.88 20.12
CA TRP A 109 26.81 -0.01 19.20
C TRP A 109 27.52 1.06 20.01
N THR A 110 28.85 1.00 19.99
CA THR A 110 29.74 1.94 20.69
C THR A 110 31.00 2.17 19.86
N GLY A 111 31.64 3.34 19.99
CA GLY A 111 32.94 3.61 19.38
C GLY A 111 33.00 3.27 17.89
N ALA A 112 33.86 2.33 17.51
CA ALA A 112 34.10 1.92 16.12
C ALA A 112 32.92 1.17 15.47
N ASP A 113 31.92 0.70 16.25
CA ASP A 113 30.72 0.07 15.68
C ASP A 113 29.95 1.00 14.73
N TRP A 114 30.08 2.31 14.94
CA TRP A 114 29.43 3.32 14.12
C TRP A 114 30.09 3.51 12.75
N ASP A 115 31.31 3.00 12.54
CA ASP A 115 32.11 3.20 11.32
C ASP A 115 31.68 2.32 10.14
N ALA A 116 30.83 1.31 10.38
CA ALA A 116 30.37 0.36 9.36
C ALA A 116 28.83 0.28 9.32
N PRO A 117 28.14 1.36 8.90
CA PRO A 117 26.71 1.27 8.66
C PRO A 117 26.41 0.27 7.54
N PHE A 118 25.29 -0.44 7.66
CA PHE A 118 24.78 -1.30 6.60
C PHE A 118 24.37 -0.48 5.37
N GLN A 119 23.76 0.68 5.61
CA GLN A 119 23.34 1.59 4.55
C GLN A 119 23.51 3.04 5.01
N ALA A 120 24.15 3.88 4.20
CA ALA A 120 23.97 5.33 4.30
C ALA A 120 22.65 5.69 3.61
N TRP A 121 21.65 6.04 4.39
CA TRP A 121 20.31 6.31 3.87
C TRP A 121 20.19 7.76 3.40
N ILE A 122 20.59 8.73 4.21
CA ILE A 122 20.54 10.15 3.87
C ILE A 122 21.91 10.74 4.14
N ALA A 123 22.39 11.58 3.23
CA ALA A 123 23.63 12.33 3.40
C ALA A 123 23.35 13.80 3.09
N GLY A 124 23.64 14.68 4.04
CA GLY A 124 23.56 16.12 3.82
C GLY A 124 23.98 16.93 5.04
N PRO A 125 24.11 18.26 4.87
CA PRO A 125 24.71 19.15 5.86
C PRO A 125 23.83 19.40 7.09
N GLU A 126 22.51 19.21 6.98
CA GLU A 126 21.55 19.45 8.07
C GLU A 126 21.09 18.16 8.74
N MET A 127 21.09 17.04 8.00
CA MET A 127 20.86 15.70 8.54
C MET A 127 21.53 14.63 7.67
N SER A 128 22.23 13.70 8.34
CA SER A 128 22.65 12.42 7.76
C SER A 128 22.01 11.27 8.53
N SER A 129 21.71 10.18 7.82
CA SER A 129 21.10 8.99 8.40
C SER A 129 21.75 7.71 7.91
N TRP A 130 21.91 6.77 8.84
CA TRP A 130 22.51 5.48 8.59
C TRP A 130 21.68 4.36 9.21
N VAL A 131 21.63 3.23 8.51
CA VAL A 131 21.02 1.99 9.00
C VAL A 131 22.11 1.06 9.46
N TYR A 132 21.95 0.47 10.64
CA TYR A 132 22.86 -0.50 11.24
C TYR A 132 22.13 -1.80 11.51
N ARG A 133 22.89 -2.90 11.52
CA ARG A 133 22.41 -4.22 11.92
C ARG A 133 23.48 -5.01 12.64
N LYS A 134 23.08 -5.86 13.58
CA LYS A 134 23.94 -6.88 14.20
C LYS A 134 23.14 -8.15 14.46
N PRO A 135 23.67 -9.35 14.15
CA PRO A 135 23.07 -10.60 14.60
C PRO A 135 23.08 -10.68 16.14
N VAL A 136 22.08 -11.33 16.72
CA VAL A 136 21.94 -11.45 18.18
C VAL A 136 22.49 -12.79 18.66
N GLY A 137 23.62 -12.73 19.36
CA GLY A 137 24.26 -13.93 19.93
C GLY A 137 24.56 -14.99 18.88
N THR A 138 24.17 -16.23 19.16
CA THR A 138 24.28 -17.37 18.24
C THR A 138 22.96 -17.74 17.58
N ASP A 139 21.89 -16.95 17.78
CA ASP A 139 20.62 -17.21 17.13
C ASP A 139 20.71 -17.00 15.62
N ALA A 140 20.24 -17.98 14.85
CA ALA A 140 20.39 -17.97 13.39
C ALA A 140 19.48 -16.98 12.67
N HIS A 141 18.43 -16.47 13.32
CA HIS A 141 17.39 -15.64 12.70
C HIS A 141 17.26 -14.24 13.32
N LEU A 142 17.57 -14.11 14.61
CA LEU A 142 17.35 -12.86 15.34
C LEU A 142 18.42 -11.82 15.00
N VAL A 143 17.97 -10.69 14.45
CA VAL A 143 18.82 -9.56 14.07
C VAL A 143 18.27 -8.29 14.70
N ALA A 144 19.17 -7.51 15.29
CA ALA A 144 18.88 -6.20 15.83
C ALA A 144 19.31 -5.11 14.84
N TRP A 145 18.45 -4.11 14.69
CA TRP A 145 18.60 -3.05 13.71
C TRP A 145 18.36 -1.67 14.30
N LEU A 146 19.03 -0.67 13.74
CA LEU A 146 18.84 0.75 14.07
C LEU A 146 18.77 1.58 12.78
N GLU A 147 17.87 2.55 12.71
CA GLU A 147 18.04 3.74 11.86
C GLU A 147 18.45 4.88 12.79
N VAL A 148 19.62 5.47 12.53
CA VAL A 148 20.20 6.57 13.31
C VAL A 148 20.22 7.81 12.42
N ARG A 149 19.70 8.93 12.92
CA ARG A 149 19.71 10.23 12.26
C ARG A 149 20.48 11.22 13.11
N LEU A 150 21.54 11.78 12.55
CA LEU A 150 22.30 12.88 13.14
C LEU A 150 21.86 14.18 12.48
N TYR A 151 21.45 15.14 13.29
CA TYR A 151 21.10 16.49 12.84
C TYR A 151 22.24 17.46 13.13
N ALA A 152 22.36 18.50 12.30
CA ALA A 152 23.27 19.60 12.57
C ALA A 152 22.99 20.17 13.98
N GLY A 153 24.05 20.44 14.74
CA GLY A 153 23.94 20.80 16.17
C GLY A 153 23.94 19.59 17.13
N GLY A 154 24.09 18.36 16.63
CA GLY A 154 24.43 17.19 17.46
C GLY A 154 23.25 16.43 18.05
N SER A 155 22.01 16.78 17.69
CA SER A 155 20.84 15.97 18.07
C SER A 155 20.84 14.63 17.33
N VAL A 156 20.55 13.55 18.05
CA VAL A 156 20.51 12.19 17.50
C VAL A 156 19.17 11.55 17.77
N GLU A 157 18.53 11.06 16.71
CA GLU A 157 17.29 10.29 16.74
C GLU A 157 17.58 8.84 16.32
N VAL A 158 17.01 7.87 17.03
CA VAL A 158 17.20 6.44 16.81
C VAL A 158 15.86 5.71 16.77
N LEU A 159 15.63 4.94 15.71
CA LEU A 159 14.56 3.95 15.61
C LEU A 159 15.15 2.55 15.76
N PRO A 160 14.96 1.85 16.90
CA PRO A 160 15.39 0.48 17.08
C PRO A 160 14.33 -0.54 16.67
N TRP A 161 14.71 -1.65 16.05
CA TRP A 161 13.81 -2.79 15.83
C TRP A 161 14.54 -4.13 15.90
N LEU A 162 13.75 -5.18 16.13
CA LEU A 162 14.16 -6.57 15.99
C LEU A 162 13.47 -7.20 14.81
N GLU A 163 14.17 -8.10 14.15
CA GLU A 163 13.64 -8.93 13.08
C GLU A 163 14.03 -10.38 13.34
N ASN A 164 13.08 -11.29 13.12
CA ASN A 164 13.28 -12.72 13.31
C ASN A 164 12.93 -13.44 12.01
N GLY A 165 13.86 -13.53 11.07
CA GLY A 165 13.62 -14.32 9.87
C GLY A 165 14.60 -14.05 8.75
N TYR A 166 15.03 -15.14 8.11
CA TYR A 166 15.71 -15.14 6.83
C TYR A 166 14.98 -16.06 5.85
N LEU A 167 15.22 -15.85 4.57
CA LEU A 167 14.54 -16.52 3.47
C LEU A 167 14.77 -18.05 3.48
N LYS A 168 16.02 -18.50 3.61
CA LYS A 168 16.37 -19.94 3.48
C LYS A 168 17.07 -20.55 4.69
N VAL A 169 17.20 -19.82 5.79
CA VAL A 169 17.84 -20.34 7.01
C VAL A 169 16.90 -21.32 7.73
N ALA A 170 17.39 -22.51 8.04
CA ALA A 170 16.60 -23.57 8.65
C ALA A 170 16.10 -23.22 10.07
N ASN A 171 15.09 -23.94 10.54
CA ASN A 171 14.48 -23.83 11.87
C ASN A 171 13.97 -22.41 12.25
N PRO A 172 13.21 -21.71 11.38
CA PRO A 172 12.53 -20.48 11.78
C PRO A 172 11.47 -20.79 12.86
N VAL A 173 11.65 -20.18 14.04
CA VAL A 173 10.77 -20.34 15.22
C VAL A 173 10.57 -19.01 15.94
N SER A 174 9.54 -18.90 16.78
CA SER A 174 9.30 -17.71 17.60
C SER A 174 10.41 -17.48 18.65
N LYS A 175 10.60 -16.22 19.07
CA LYS A 175 11.62 -15.78 20.02
C LYS A 175 10.95 -15.05 21.19
N ALA A 176 10.72 -15.79 22.28
CA ALA A 176 10.16 -15.26 23.51
C ALA A 176 11.26 -14.78 24.46
N ALA A 177 11.32 -13.48 24.71
CA ALA A 177 12.23 -12.89 25.70
C ALA A 177 11.69 -11.55 26.21
N THR A 178 12.26 -11.08 27.33
CA THR A 178 12.19 -9.66 27.64
C THR A 178 13.23 -8.94 26.79
N TYR A 179 12.75 -8.08 25.90
CA TYR A 179 13.59 -7.24 25.08
C TYR A 179 13.64 -5.84 25.66
N ALA A 180 14.83 -5.26 25.73
CA ALA A 180 15.02 -3.90 26.20
C ALA A 180 15.90 -3.12 25.23
N PHE A 181 15.62 -1.82 25.09
CA PHE A 181 16.46 -0.90 24.33
C PHE A 181 16.95 0.22 25.24
N THR A 182 18.27 0.45 25.20
CA THR A 182 18.96 1.50 25.94
C THR A 182 19.65 2.44 24.96
N LEU A 183 19.47 3.74 25.15
CA LEU A 183 20.09 4.80 24.35
C LEU A 183 20.75 5.81 25.29
N GLY A 184 22.05 6.05 25.10
CA GLY A 184 22.83 6.97 25.94
C GLY A 184 22.83 6.56 27.42
N GLY A 185 22.83 5.25 27.71
CA GLY A 185 22.75 4.72 29.08
C GLY A 185 21.35 4.73 29.71
N SER A 186 20.34 5.34 29.08
CA SER A 186 18.96 5.34 29.56
C SER A 186 18.14 4.23 28.89
N GLN A 187 17.53 3.34 29.68
CA GLN A 187 16.58 2.35 29.15
C GLN A 187 15.32 3.09 28.65
N ARG A 188 15.09 3.04 27.33
CA ARG A 188 13.94 3.69 26.68
C ARG A 188 12.76 2.74 26.49
N PHE A 189 13.02 1.44 26.45
CA PHE A 189 12.03 0.41 26.22
C PHE A 189 12.37 -0.86 27.01
N SER A 190 11.35 -1.56 27.52
CA SER A 190 11.44 -2.93 27.99
C SER A 190 10.06 -3.59 27.92
N ALA A 191 9.97 -4.76 27.29
CA ALA A 191 8.74 -5.56 27.26
C ALA A 191 9.02 -7.03 27.02
N LEU A 192 8.14 -7.89 27.54
CA LEU A 192 8.05 -9.29 27.12
C LEU A 192 7.45 -9.34 25.70
N ILE A 193 8.19 -9.90 24.75
CA ILE A 193 7.72 -10.12 23.39
C ILE A 193 8.00 -11.58 23.04
N ASP A 194 7.02 -12.25 22.43
CA ASP A 194 7.24 -13.48 21.70
C ASP A 194 7.19 -13.16 20.20
N LEU A 195 8.36 -12.92 19.61
CA LEU A 195 8.49 -12.48 18.22
C LEU A 195 8.38 -13.68 17.28
N PRO A 196 7.28 -13.84 16.52
CA PRO A 196 7.10 -14.99 15.64
C PRO A 196 8.12 -15.00 14.50
N HIS A 197 8.24 -16.12 13.80
CA HIS A 197 9.10 -16.18 12.61
C HIS A 197 8.62 -15.24 11.50
N HIS A 198 9.56 -14.74 10.70
CA HIS A 198 9.34 -13.80 9.60
C HIS A 198 8.57 -12.53 9.99
N CYS A 199 8.60 -12.17 11.28
CA CYS A 199 8.03 -10.96 11.83
C CYS A 199 9.15 -10.01 12.27
N ARG A 200 8.80 -8.73 12.43
CA ARG A 200 9.67 -7.72 13.00
C ARG A 200 8.88 -6.75 13.86
N THR A 201 9.53 -6.07 14.78
CA THR A 201 8.86 -5.01 15.54
C THR A 201 9.86 -3.97 16.02
N PRO A 202 9.52 -2.68 15.93
CA PRO A 202 10.25 -1.66 16.65
C PRO A 202 10.19 -1.92 18.15
N LEU A 203 11.30 -1.61 18.84
CA LEU A 203 11.38 -1.65 20.30
C LEU A 203 10.88 -0.31 20.86
N ILE A 204 9.65 0.02 20.50
CA ILE A 204 8.94 1.25 20.87
C ILE A 204 7.68 0.86 21.65
N SER A 205 7.28 1.67 22.62
CA SER A 205 5.99 1.52 23.29
C SER A 205 5.36 2.87 23.64
N GLY A 206 4.06 2.86 23.91
CA GLY A 206 3.33 4.06 24.30
C GLY A 206 3.25 5.06 23.15
N VAL A 207 3.45 6.35 23.44
CA VAL A 207 3.28 7.44 22.47
C VAL A 207 4.52 7.70 21.61
N ALA A 208 5.67 7.11 21.91
CA ALA A 208 6.89 7.35 21.14
C ALA A 208 6.76 6.89 19.68
N LEU A 209 7.44 7.58 18.76
CA LEU A 209 7.58 7.22 17.34
C LEU A 209 9.04 6.92 16.94
N SER A 210 9.97 7.31 17.80
CA SER A 210 11.41 7.07 17.79
C SER A 210 11.94 7.43 19.18
N TYR A 211 13.25 7.30 19.41
CA TYR A 211 13.89 7.82 20.62
C TYR A 211 14.98 8.82 20.28
N TRP A 212 15.18 9.79 21.17
CA TRP A 212 16.22 10.79 21.06
C TRP A 212 17.32 10.51 22.09
N LEU A 213 18.58 10.77 21.71
CA LEU A 213 19.70 10.71 22.65
C LEU A 213 19.50 11.74 23.78
N SER A 214 19.04 12.94 23.40
CA SER A 214 18.59 14.00 24.28
C SER A 214 17.10 13.85 24.64
N ALA A 215 16.50 14.92 25.16
CA ALA A 215 15.03 15.05 25.18
C ALA A 215 14.47 15.04 23.75
N ASP A 216 13.26 14.49 23.60
CA ASP A 216 12.49 14.57 22.37
C ASP A 216 12.11 16.04 22.12
N PRO A 217 12.42 16.61 20.94
CA PRO A 217 12.08 18.00 20.62
C PRO A 217 10.57 18.23 20.46
N GLY A 218 9.74 17.17 20.35
CA GLY A 218 8.29 17.27 20.30
C GLY A 218 7.78 17.98 19.04
N VAL A 219 8.47 17.79 17.91
CA VAL A 219 8.09 18.39 16.63
C VAL A 219 7.03 17.55 15.93
N GLU A 220 5.91 18.18 15.61
CA GLU A 220 4.83 17.62 14.81
C GLU A 220 4.97 18.08 13.35
N MET A 221 4.70 17.15 12.43
CA MET A 221 4.76 17.39 10.99
C MET A 221 3.35 17.43 10.41
N HIS A 222 3.07 18.47 9.61
CA HIS A 222 1.78 18.68 8.97
C HIS A 222 1.97 18.86 7.47
N HIS A 223 1.55 17.88 6.68
CA HIS A 223 1.57 18.00 5.23
C HIS A 223 0.39 18.84 4.74
N ASP A 224 0.56 19.55 3.63
CA ASP A 224 -0.57 20.02 2.84
C ASP A 224 -1.24 18.80 2.19
N VAL A 225 -2.30 18.29 2.82
CA VAL A 225 -3.00 17.07 2.40
C VAL A 225 -3.70 17.22 1.05
N ALA A 226 -4.09 18.44 0.67
CA ALA A 226 -4.67 18.71 -0.65
C ALA A 226 -3.57 18.60 -1.71
N TYR A 227 -2.40 19.18 -1.45
CA TYR A 227 -1.24 19.06 -2.32
C TYR A 227 -0.75 17.59 -2.42
N LEU A 228 -0.68 16.88 -1.30
CA LEU A 228 -0.32 15.45 -1.28
C LEU A 228 -1.26 14.62 -2.15
N GLN A 229 -2.57 14.84 -2.07
CA GLN A 229 -3.55 14.17 -2.95
C GLN A 229 -3.39 14.58 -4.42
N SER A 230 -3.06 15.85 -4.68
CA SER A 230 -2.81 16.33 -6.04
C SER A 230 -1.53 15.77 -6.67
N SER A 231 -0.60 15.21 -5.87
CA SER A 231 0.60 14.52 -6.36
C SER A 231 0.31 13.20 -7.08
N GLU A 232 -0.90 12.66 -6.90
CA GLU A 232 -1.34 11.36 -7.39
C GLU A 232 -0.52 10.16 -6.85
N LEU A 233 0.39 10.38 -5.89
CA LEU A 233 1.01 9.30 -5.12
C LEU A 233 0.07 8.69 -4.09
N VAL A 234 -1.03 9.38 -3.78
CA VAL A 234 -2.17 8.87 -3.01
C VAL A 234 -3.45 9.19 -3.77
N PRO A 235 -4.55 8.42 -3.59
CA PRO A 235 -5.82 8.76 -4.21
C PRO A 235 -6.34 10.11 -3.71
N THR A 236 -7.10 10.81 -4.56
CA THR A 236 -7.85 12.00 -4.12
C THR A 236 -9.16 11.55 -3.48
N TYR A 237 -9.33 11.82 -2.20
CA TYR A 237 -10.54 11.54 -1.44
C TYR A 237 -11.45 12.77 -1.41
N ARG A 238 -12.75 12.51 -1.26
CA ARG A 238 -13.78 13.55 -1.12
C ARG A 238 -14.27 13.72 0.31
N ALA A 239 -13.97 12.75 1.17
CA ALA A 239 -14.45 12.74 2.53
C ALA A 239 -13.87 13.94 3.29
N VAL A 240 -14.73 14.55 4.11
CA VAL A 240 -14.37 15.57 5.09
C VAL A 240 -14.81 15.02 6.43
N VAL A 241 -13.88 14.36 7.12
CA VAL A 241 -14.18 13.64 8.35
C VAL A 241 -14.00 14.58 9.54
N PRO A 242 -15.05 14.81 10.37
CA PRO A 242 -14.91 15.65 11.55
C PRO A 242 -13.85 15.11 12.52
N SER A 243 -13.00 16.01 13.04
CA SER A 243 -11.96 15.65 14.02
C SER A 243 -12.50 15.04 15.32
N SER A 244 -13.78 15.27 15.64
CA SER A 244 -14.49 14.68 16.79
C SER A 244 -15.22 13.36 16.49
N SER A 245 -15.12 12.84 15.26
CA SER A 245 -15.81 11.61 14.88
C SER A 245 -15.27 10.38 15.62
N ALA A 246 -16.12 9.37 15.81
CA ALA A 246 -15.75 8.13 16.50
C ALA A 246 -14.58 7.40 15.80
N ILE A 247 -14.52 7.43 14.47
CA ILE A 247 -13.45 6.78 13.70
C ILE A 247 -12.09 7.48 13.85
N VAL A 248 -12.07 8.80 14.06
CA VAL A 248 -10.85 9.56 14.36
C VAL A 248 -10.44 9.35 15.81
N ALA A 249 -11.40 9.34 16.74
CA ALA A 249 -11.15 9.06 18.15
C ALA A 249 -10.61 7.64 18.39
N ALA A 250 -10.97 6.68 17.53
CA ALA A 250 -10.50 5.30 17.57
C ALA A 250 -9.09 5.09 16.99
N LEU A 251 -8.46 6.13 16.40
CA LEU A 251 -7.09 6.03 15.91
C LEU A 251 -6.12 5.70 17.06
N PRO A 252 -5.15 4.79 16.85
CA PRO A 252 -4.22 4.40 17.90
C PRO A 252 -3.33 5.57 18.35
N SER A 253 -3.51 6.00 19.59
CA SER A 253 -2.65 7.01 20.23
C SER A 253 -1.36 6.42 20.79
N THR A 254 -1.30 5.10 20.97
CA THR A 254 -0.15 4.36 21.52
C THR A 254 0.18 3.13 20.69
N PHE A 255 1.43 2.68 20.76
CA PHE A 255 1.91 1.46 20.14
C PHE A 255 2.32 0.43 21.19
N THR A 256 2.02 -0.83 20.90
CA THR A 256 2.53 -2.00 21.61
C THR A 256 3.10 -2.94 20.54
N PRO A 257 4.33 -3.46 20.72
CA PRO A 257 4.94 -4.40 19.77
C PRO A 257 3.99 -5.53 19.36
N LEU A 258 3.94 -5.81 18.06
CA LEU A 258 3.11 -6.86 17.43
C LEU A 258 1.58 -6.71 17.60
N ALA A 259 1.11 -5.60 18.18
CA ALA A 259 -0.32 -5.34 18.27
C ALA A 259 -0.92 -5.12 16.88
N GLN A 260 -2.20 -5.50 16.72
CA GLN A 260 -2.99 -5.29 15.51
C GLN A 260 -3.00 -3.82 15.05
N GLY A 261 -2.93 -2.88 16.00
CA GLY A 261 -2.93 -1.45 15.71
C GLY A 261 -4.20 -1.04 14.96
N PRO A 262 -4.10 -0.24 13.88
CA PRO A 262 -5.25 0.21 13.12
C PRO A 262 -5.77 -0.80 12.08
N PHE A 263 -5.19 -2.01 11.98
CA PHE A 263 -5.62 -3.04 11.04
C PHE A 263 -6.78 -3.87 11.60
N THR A 264 -7.92 -3.24 11.85
CA THR A 264 -9.08 -3.90 12.46
C THR A 264 -9.76 -4.85 11.48
N TYR A 265 -9.85 -6.12 11.88
CA TYR A 265 -10.58 -7.18 11.19
C TYR A 265 -11.54 -7.88 12.13
N SER A 266 -12.66 -8.40 11.60
CA SER A 266 -13.59 -9.22 12.38
C SER A 266 -12.88 -10.43 12.99
N GLY A 267 -12.83 -10.51 14.33
CA GLY A 267 -12.16 -11.59 15.06
C GLY A 267 -10.64 -11.66 14.82
N ASP A 268 -10.00 -10.54 14.45
CA ASP A 268 -8.57 -10.50 14.06
C ASP A 268 -8.22 -11.50 12.94
N SER A 269 -9.19 -11.78 12.06
CA SER A 269 -9.01 -12.65 10.90
C SER A 269 -8.94 -11.81 9.63
N MET A 270 -7.76 -11.69 9.03
CA MET A 270 -7.58 -10.94 7.77
C MET A 270 -8.47 -11.50 6.64
N ALA A 271 -8.74 -12.80 6.65
CA ALA A 271 -9.60 -13.47 5.67
C ALA A 271 -11.11 -13.35 5.96
N SER A 272 -11.50 -12.61 7.01
CA SER A 272 -12.90 -12.44 7.38
C SER A 272 -13.70 -11.76 6.26
N SER A 273 -14.95 -12.21 6.12
CA SER A 273 -15.87 -11.67 5.11
C SER A 273 -16.42 -10.29 5.51
N GLY A 274 -17.06 -9.62 4.56
CA GLY A 274 -17.67 -8.30 4.77
C GLY A 274 -16.70 -7.13 4.59
N TYR A 275 -17.18 -5.92 4.88
CA TYR A 275 -16.36 -4.72 4.88
C TYR A 275 -15.33 -4.76 6.02
N GLN A 276 -14.08 -4.42 5.71
CA GLN A 276 -12.98 -4.36 6.67
C GLN A 276 -12.22 -3.05 6.43
N THR A 277 -11.95 -2.28 7.49
CA THR A 277 -11.40 -0.90 7.41
C THR A 277 -9.96 -0.86 6.87
N ALA A 278 -9.27 -2.00 6.92
CA ALA A 278 -7.92 -2.15 6.40
C ALA A 278 -7.86 -2.35 4.87
N ILE A 279 -8.98 -2.72 4.21
CA ILE A 279 -9.03 -3.07 2.79
C ILE A 279 -9.44 -1.87 1.94
N GLY A 280 -8.58 -1.44 1.02
CA GLY A 280 -8.84 -0.36 0.06
C GLY A 280 -7.59 -0.01 -0.73
N LEU A 281 -7.60 1.08 -1.51
CA LEU A 281 -6.35 1.58 -2.11
C LEU A 281 -5.35 2.04 -1.03
N LEU A 282 -5.89 2.57 0.07
CA LEU A 282 -5.22 2.83 1.33
C LEU A 282 -6.12 2.36 2.49
N PRO A 283 -5.57 1.89 3.62
CA PRO A 283 -6.34 1.54 4.81
C PRO A 283 -6.93 2.78 5.50
N GLN A 284 -7.97 2.62 6.32
CA GLN A 284 -8.72 3.73 6.90
C GLN A 284 -7.86 4.76 7.64
N HIS A 285 -6.84 4.35 8.40
CA HIS A 285 -6.00 5.31 9.13
C HIS A 285 -5.18 6.21 8.20
N ASP A 286 -4.74 5.70 7.06
CA ASP A 286 -4.06 6.48 6.02
C ASP A 286 -5.04 7.43 5.33
N VAL A 287 -6.27 6.99 5.09
CA VAL A 287 -7.31 7.86 4.53
C VAL A 287 -7.72 8.95 5.50
N LEU A 288 -7.78 8.66 6.81
CA LEU A 288 -8.07 9.66 7.83
C LEU A 288 -6.98 10.73 7.89
N TYR A 289 -5.71 10.39 7.67
CA TYR A 289 -4.65 11.40 7.50
C TYR A 289 -4.94 12.39 6.37
N LEU A 290 -5.60 11.96 5.29
CA LEU A 290 -5.92 12.80 4.13
C LEU A 290 -7.25 13.57 4.28
N THR A 291 -8.09 13.20 5.24
CA THR A 291 -9.52 13.61 5.27
C THR A 291 -9.97 14.19 6.61
N ALA A 292 -9.18 14.02 7.68
CA ALA A 292 -9.39 14.60 9.01
C ALA A 292 -8.25 15.57 9.37
N ASN A 293 -8.46 16.35 10.42
CA ASN A 293 -7.47 17.29 10.94
C ASN A 293 -7.57 17.38 12.47
N SER A 294 -7.28 16.28 13.18
CA SER A 294 -7.30 16.23 14.65
C SER A 294 -5.91 16.29 15.30
N GLY A 295 -4.84 16.15 14.52
CA GLY A 295 -3.45 16.03 14.99
C GLY A 295 -3.06 14.61 15.42
N ARG A 296 -4.01 13.66 15.46
CA ARG A 296 -3.76 12.26 15.84
C ARG A 296 -3.26 11.41 14.68
N GLU A 297 -3.56 11.83 13.46
CA GLU A 297 -3.48 11.01 12.26
C GLU A 297 -2.03 10.66 11.92
N PHE A 298 -1.09 11.60 12.01
CA PHE A 298 0.33 11.33 11.71
C PHE A 298 0.88 10.19 12.57
N GLY A 299 0.68 10.28 13.89
CA GLY A 299 1.12 9.24 14.82
C GLY A 299 0.44 7.91 14.54
N ALA A 300 -0.86 7.91 14.23
CA ALA A 300 -1.59 6.69 13.91
C ALA A 300 -1.08 5.99 12.65
N VAL A 301 -0.72 6.74 11.60
CA VAL A 301 -0.10 6.19 10.37
C VAL A 301 1.24 5.53 10.67
N VAL A 302 2.11 6.21 11.43
CA VAL A 302 3.43 5.67 11.79
C VAL A 302 3.29 4.38 12.63
N ARG A 303 2.39 4.37 13.61
CA ARG A 303 2.10 3.18 14.43
C ARG A 303 1.46 2.05 13.62
N GLY A 304 0.60 2.39 12.65
CA GLY A 304 0.07 1.42 11.68
C GLY A 304 1.18 0.74 10.89
N GLY A 305 2.14 1.52 10.39
CA GLY A 305 3.34 0.99 9.75
C GLY A 305 4.15 0.06 10.65
N PHE A 306 4.27 0.35 11.95
CA PHE A 306 4.94 -0.54 12.90
C PHE A 306 4.15 -1.83 13.18
N SER A 307 2.81 -1.74 13.25
CA SER A 307 1.93 -2.89 13.46
C SER A 307 1.97 -3.90 12.32
N ALA A 308 2.37 -3.51 11.11
CA ALA A 308 2.53 -4.44 9.98
C ALA A 308 3.60 -5.51 10.25
N GLY A 309 4.56 -5.21 11.12
CA GLY A 309 5.60 -6.13 11.56
C GLY A 309 5.10 -7.43 12.21
N ARG A 310 3.83 -7.50 12.63
CA ARG A 310 3.20 -8.72 13.20
C ARG A 310 2.94 -9.83 12.18
N TYR A 311 2.95 -9.50 10.90
CA TYR A 311 2.67 -10.44 9.82
C TYR A 311 3.97 -11.10 9.33
N ALA A 312 3.87 -12.38 8.95
CA ALA A 312 5.00 -13.17 8.46
C ALA A 312 5.35 -12.87 6.99
N ILE A 313 5.70 -11.61 6.69
CA ILE A 313 6.07 -11.16 5.34
C ILE A 313 7.56 -10.81 5.21
N HIS A 314 8.35 -10.90 6.29
CA HIS A 314 9.73 -10.43 6.35
C HIS A 314 10.73 -11.53 5.98
N TYR A 315 10.68 -11.99 4.73
CA TYR A 315 11.63 -12.97 4.19
C TYR A 315 12.89 -12.29 3.66
N ARG A 316 13.80 -11.92 4.57
CA ARG A 316 15.08 -11.28 4.20
C ARG A 316 16.03 -12.29 3.58
N ASP A 317 16.61 -11.95 2.44
CA ASP A 317 17.67 -12.75 1.83
C ASP A 317 18.95 -12.65 2.66
N GLU A 318 19.38 -13.76 3.26
CA GLU A 318 20.54 -13.84 4.14
C GLU A 318 21.86 -13.49 3.44
N THR A 319 21.92 -13.60 2.11
CA THR A 319 23.13 -13.35 1.32
C THR A 319 23.35 -11.85 1.06
N THR A 320 22.26 -11.09 0.98
CA THR A 320 22.30 -9.65 0.69
C THR A 320 21.89 -8.79 1.89
N ASN A 321 21.22 -9.39 2.88
CA ASN A 321 20.52 -8.71 3.96
C ASN A 321 19.50 -7.68 3.47
N ARG A 322 18.88 -7.92 2.31
CA ARG A 322 17.84 -7.08 1.69
C ARG A 322 16.58 -7.93 1.43
N PRO A 323 15.43 -7.32 1.08
CA PRO A 323 14.33 -8.07 0.46
C PRO A 323 14.85 -8.84 -0.76
N LEU A 324 14.29 -10.02 -1.02
CA LEU A 324 14.81 -10.95 -2.03
C LEU A 324 14.69 -10.39 -3.45
N ARG A 325 15.61 -10.83 -4.33
CA ARG A 325 15.55 -10.58 -5.77
C ARG A 325 14.78 -11.72 -6.44
N PHE A 326 13.81 -11.40 -7.30
CA PHE A 326 12.99 -12.42 -7.96
C PHE A 326 13.85 -13.30 -8.86
N SER A 327 14.77 -12.69 -9.60
CA SER A 327 15.73 -13.37 -10.48
C SER A 327 16.64 -14.39 -9.77
N SER A 328 16.94 -14.18 -8.48
CA SER A 328 17.78 -15.10 -7.69
C SER A 328 17.02 -16.32 -7.19
N TYR A 329 15.69 -16.26 -7.14
CA TYR A 329 14.84 -17.32 -6.59
C TYR A 329 13.66 -17.63 -7.52
N PRO A 330 13.92 -18.05 -8.78
CA PRO A 330 12.87 -18.27 -9.76
C PRO A 330 11.88 -19.35 -9.33
N ASN A 331 12.30 -20.40 -8.63
CA ASN A 331 11.45 -21.55 -8.29
C ASN A 331 11.11 -21.67 -6.80
N LEU A 332 11.60 -20.75 -5.96
CA LEU A 332 11.33 -20.76 -4.52
C LEU A 332 9.90 -20.31 -4.23
N VAL A 333 9.16 -21.10 -3.46
CA VAL A 333 7.81 -20.80 -3.02
C VAL A 333 7.76 -20.88 -1.49
N LEU A 334 6.82 -20.23 -0.84
CA LEU A 334 6.63 -20.40 0.61
C LEU A 334 6.32 -21.86 0.96
N VAL A 335 6.71 -22.27 2.16
CA VAL A 335 6.20 -23.51 2.75
C VAL A 335 4.68 -23.40 2.93
N GLY A 336 3.94 -24.43 2.52
CA GLY A 336 2.48 -24.40 2.50
C GLY A 336 1.86 -24.23 3.89
N SER A 337 2.25 -25.07 4.84
CA SER A 337 1.76 -25.01 6.22
C SER A 337 2.71 -24.25 7.12
N GLY A 338 2.17 -23.36 7.95
CA GLY A 338 2.91 -22.66 9.01
C GLY A 338 3.62 -21.37 8.58
N SER A 339 3.68 -21.03 7.27
CA SER A 339 4.28 -19.77 6.79
C SER A 339 3.59 -18.51 7.32
N GLY A 340 2.35 -18.62 7.83
CA GLY A 340 1.55 -17.47 8.25
C GLY A 340 0.85 -16.77 7.09
N ILE A 341 0.97 -17.28 5.86
CA ILE A 341 0.32 -16.74 4.67
C ILE A 341 -0.71 -17.74 4.14
N LYS A 342 -1.91 -17.27 3.82
CA LYS A 342 -3.03 -18.08 3.34
C LYS A 342 -2.87 -18.47 1.86
N ASP A 343 -3.36 -19.65 1.49
CA ASP A 343 -3.51 -20.15 0.12
C ASP A 343 -2.18 -20.15 -0.68
N VAL A 344 -1.09 -20.58 -0.06
CA VAL A 344 0.25 -20.67 -0.68
C VAL A 344 0.27 -21.70 -1.82
N GLY A 345 0.91 -21.33 -2.94
CA GLY A 345 1.07 -22.19 -4.11
C GLY A 345 2.14 -23.28 -3.97
N GLY A 346 2.33 -24.08 -5.01
CA GLY A 346 3.37 -25.12 -5.08
C GLY A 346 4.58 -24.72 -5.93
N SER A 347 5.74 -25.30 -5.62
CA SER A 347 6.97 -25.19 -6.43
C SER A 347 7.08 -26.35 -7.43
N THR A 348 7.34 -26.05 -8.71
CA THR A 348 7.57 -27.03 -9.78
C THR A 348 8.87 -27.81 -9.61
N LEU A 349 9.83 -27.27 -8.83
CA LEU A 349 11.10 -27.91 -8.53
C LEU A 349 11.20 -28.36 -7.06
N ASN A 350 10.09 -28.38 -6.32
CA ASN A 350 10.05 -28.68 -4.89
C ASN A 350 10.98 -27.78 -4.04
N GLN A 351 11.20 -26.54 -4.48
CA GLN A 351 11.98 -25.55 -3.74
C GLN A 351 11.04 -24.72 -2.88
N THR A 352 11.04 -24.98 -1.57
CA THR A 352 10.23 -24.22 -0.62
C THR A 352 11.11 -23.53 0.42
N THR A 353 10.60 -22.44 1.02
CA THR A 353 11.22 -21.88 2.23
C THR A 353 11.27 -22.95 3.33
N PRO A 354 12.20 -22.86 4.28
CA PRO A 354 12.29 -23.85 5.37
C PRO A 354 10.98 -24.00 6.15
N ALA A 355 10.74 -25.23 6.62
CA ALA A 355 9.60 -25.52 7.48
C ALA A 355 9.66 -24.70 8.78
N THR A 356 8.52 -24.13 9.16
CA THR A 356 8.37 -23.28 10.35
C THR A 356 7.93 -24.11 11.55
N GLY A 357 8.29 -23.65 12.76
CA GLY A 357 7.84 -24.27 14.00
C GLY A 357 7.77 -23.29 15.17
N GLY A 358 7.70 -23.84 16.38
CA GLY A 358 7.61 -23.06 17.62
C GLY A 358 6.18 -22.93 18.15
N PRO A 359 6.03 -22.43 19.39
CA PRO A 359 4.74 -22.38 20.09
C PRO A 359 3.83 -21.25 19.61
N THR A 360 4.41 -20.16 19.09
CA THR A 360 3.67 -18.96 18.69
C THR A 360 3.76 -18.74 17.19
N PHE A 361 2.59 -18.69 16.55
CA PHE A 361 2.46 -18.44 15.13
C PHE A 361 2.18 -16.96 14.84
N PRO A 362 2.68 -16.45 13.70
CA PRO A 362 2.38 -15.09 13.24
C PRO A 362 0.89 -14.88 12.98
N ALA A 363 0.45 -13.62 13.01
CA ALA A 363 -0.88 -13.27 12.54
C ALA A 363 -1.03 -13.61 11.05
N ALA A 364 -2.19 -14.16 10.67
CA ALA A 364 -2.42 -14.63 9.31
C ALA A 364 -2.43 -13.46 8.30
N TRP A 365 -1.67 -13.59 7.23
CA TRP A 365 -1.67 -12.70 6.08
C TRP A 365 -2.48 -13.34 4.94
N ASP A 366 -3.46 -12.62 4.42
CA ASP A 366 -4.25 -13.04 3.27
C ASP A 366 -4.04 -12.08 2.10
N PRO A 367 -3.34 -12.49 1.02
CA PRO A 367 -3.16 -11.68 -0.17
C PRO A 367 -4.47 -11.15 -0.79
N ALA A 368 -5.62 -11.79 -0.56
CA ALA A 368 -6.92 -11.31 -1.05
C ALA A 368 -7.52 -10.16 -0.20
N HIS A 369 -7.00 -9.91 1.01
CA HIS A 369 -7.54 -8.95 1.98
C HIS A 369 -6.46 -8.07 2.63
N HIS A 370 -5.23 -8.10 2.11
CA HIS A 370 -4.11 -7.41 2.74
C HIS A 370 -4.18 -5.88 2.58
N PRO A 371 -3.83 -5.13 3.64
CA PRO A 371 -3.79 -3.68 3.59
C PRO A 371 -2.57 -3.19 2.79
N SER A 372 -2.59 -1.91 2.40
CA SER A 372 -1.34 -1.22 2.06
C SER A 372 -0.57 -1.02 3.36
N VAL A 373 0.60 -1.66 3.49
CA VAL A 373 1.44 -1.59 4.71
C VAL A 373 2.67 -0.73 4.45
N GLY A 374 2.97 0.18 5.37
CA GLY A 374 4.18 1.03 5.32
C GLY A 374 4.19 2.15 4.26
N PHE A 375 3.35 2.08 3.22
CA PHE A 375 3.40 3.02 2.09
C PHE A 375 3.18 4.48 2.52
N MET A 376 2.07 4.77 3.19
CA MET A 376 1.78 6.12 3.66
C MET A 376 2.79 6.57 4.72
N ALA A 377 3.15 5.69 5.66
CA ALA A 377 4.17 5.98 6.67
C ALA A 377 5.53 6.36 6.05
N TYR A 378 5.91 5.75 4.92
CA TYR A 378 7.08 6.17 4.15
C TYR A 378 6.89 7.55 3.53
N LEU A 379 5.76 7.82 2.86
CA LEU A 379 5.49 9.13 2.27
C LEU A 379 5.52 10.26 3.31
N LEU A 380 5.12 9.99 4.55
CA LEU A 380 5.13 11.00 5.62
C LEU A 380 6.51 11.19 6.27
N THR A 381 7.34 10.14 6.35
CA THR A 381 8.55 10.16 7.21
C THR A 381 9.89 9.96 6.48
N GLY A 382 9.85 9.41 5.27
CA GLY A 382 11.03 9.04 4.49
C GLY A 382 11.94 7.98 5.14
N ARG A 383 11.46 7.23 6.15
CA ARG A 383 12.27 6.22 6.86
C ARG A 383 12.56 4.99 6.02
N TRP A 384 13.76 4.44 6.19
CA TRP A 384 14.15 3.18 5.55
C TRP A 384 13.22 2.04 5.97
N TYR A 385 12.90 1.96 7.26
CA TYR A 385 12.03 0.93 7.82
C TYR A 385 10.73 0.77 7.03
N PHE A 386 10.04 1.87 6.75
CA PHE A 386 8.76 1.84 6.03
C PHE A 386 8.90 1.57 4.54
N MET A 387 9.96 2.07 3.88
CA MET A 387 10.25 1.67 2.49
C MET A 387 10.43 0.16 2.39
N GLU A 388 11.22 -0.41 3.32
CA GLU A 388 11.49 -1.84 3.34
C GLU A 388 10.25 -2.67 3.70
N GLU A 389 9.33 -2.14 4.52
CA GLU A 389 8.05 -2.79 4.83
C GLU A 389 7.23 -3.03 3.55
N VAL A 390 7.14 -2.01 2.67
CA VAL A 390 6.43 -2.12 1.40
C VAL A 390 7.12 -3.13 0.48
N GLN A 391 8.45 -3.14 0.45
CA GLN A 391 9.24 -4.11 -0.32
C GLN A 391 9.00 -5.54 0.19
N PHE A 392 8.98 -5.76 1.51
CA PHE A 392 8.73 -7.07 2.09
C PHE A 392 7.36 -7.62 1.72
N ALA A 393 6.31 -6.79 1.83
CA ALA A 393 4.98 -7.19 1.39
C ALA A 393 4.97 -7.67 -0.08
N ALA A 394 5.58 -6.92 -1.00
CA ALA A 394 5.67 -7.29 -2.41
C ALA A 394 6.48 -8.58 -2.64
N THR A 395 7.62 -8.74 -1.96
CA THR A 395 8.45 -9.94 -2.09
C THR A 395 7.80 -11.19 -1.48
N ALA A 396 7.02 -11.05 -0.41
CA ALA A 396 6.22 -12.13 0.16
C ALA A 396 5.13 -12.58 -0.81
N HIS A 397 4.48 -11.65 -1.52
CA HIS A 397 3.52 -12.00 -2.57
C HIS A 397 4.16 -12.75 -3.74
N TYR A 398 5.39 -12.40 -4.13
CA TYR A 398 6.15 -13.15 -5.12
C TYR A 398 6.36 -14.62 -4.69
N LEU A 399 6.75 -14.86 -3.43
CA LEU A 399 6.93 -16.21 -2.90
C LEU A 399 5.61 -16.97 -2.68
N TRP A 400 4.50 -16.25 -2.50
CA TRP A 400 3.18 -16.83 -2.22
C TRP A 400 2.63 -17.66 -3.38
N ASN A 401 2.77 -17.17 -4.62
CA ASN A 401 2.18 -17.82 -5.78
C ASN A 401 3.08 -18.95 -6.33
N SER A 402 2.47 -19.94 -6.99
CA SER A 402 3.21 -21.04 -7.63
C SER A 402 4.12 -20.51 -8.75
N ASP A 403 5.31 -21.09 -8.87
CA ASP A 403 6.35 -20.77 -9.86
C ASP A 403 6.04 -21.25 -11.29
N SER A 404 4.98 -22.03 -11.47
CA SER A 404 4.61 -22.59 -12.79
C SER A 404 4.31 -21.52 -13.84
N ALA A 405 4.46 -21.89 -15.12
CA ALA A 405 4.24 -21.00 -16.27
C ALA A 405 2.80 -20.48 -16.37
N ALA A 406 1.81 -21.23 -15.86
CA ALA A 406 0.42 -20.80 -15.79
C ALA A 406 0.11 -19.88 -14.60
N ARG A 407 1.11 -19.57 -13.76
CA ARG A 407 1.00 -18.82 -12.50
C ARG A 407 2.02 -17.69 -12.54
N ARG A 408 2.93 -17.59 -11.56
CA ARG A 408 3.87 -16.45 -11.51
C ARG A 408 5.00 -16.54 -12.55
N ASN A 409 5.10 -17.66 -13.25
CA ASN A 409 6.09 -17.93 -14.30
C ASN A 409 7.52 -17.57 -13.87
N ALA A 410 8.02 -18.33 -12.91
CA ALA A 410 9.35 -18.14 -12.33
C ALA A 410 9.59 -16.66 -11.90
N SER A 411 10.73 -16.07 -12.28
CA SER A 411 11.15 -14.73 -11.87
C SER A 411 10.27 -13.58 -12.38
N GLN A 412 9.34 -13.83 -13.31
CA GLN A 412 8.42 -12.79 -13.78
C GLN A 412 7.47 -12.31 -12.68
N GLY A 413 7.12 -13.17 -11.73
CA GLY A 413 6.25 -12.80 -10.61
C GLY A 413 4.83 -12.44 -11.08
N LEU A 414 4.30 -13.13 -12.10
CA LEU A 414 2.96 -12.85 -12.63
C LEU A 414 1.86 -13.10 -11.57
N MET A 415 0.87 -12.23 -11.55
CA MET A 415 -0.27 -12.20 -10.63
C MET A 415 -1.56 -12.03 -11.43
N LEU A 416 -1.68 -12.80 -12.51
CA LEU A 416 -2.95 -12.93 -13.23
C LEU A 416 -3.99 -13.58 -12.33
N PRO A 417 -5.27 -13.17 -12.42
CA PRO A 417 -6.37 -13.93 -11.89
C PRO A 417 -6.35 -15.32 -12.51
N VAL A 418 -6.47 -16.34 -11.66
CA VAL A 418 -6.53 -17.71 -12.13
C VAL A 418 -7.52 -18.48 -11.25
N PRO A 419 -8.60 -19.03 -11.82
CA PRO A 419 -9.64 -19.73 -11.09
C PRO A 419 -9.08 -20.74 -10.08
N GLY A 420 -9.65 -20.71 -8.87
CA GLY A 420 -9.30 -21.66 -7.80
C GLY A 420 -7.93 -21.46 -7.15
N ALA A 421 -7.13 -20.44 -7.52
CA ALA A 421 -5.93 -20.13 -6.74
C ALA A 421 -5.63 -18.63 -6.59
N VAL A 422 -5.76 -17.80 -7.64
CA VAL A 422 -5.56 -16.35 -7.52
C VAL A 422 -6.88 -15.64 -7.79
N GLN A 423 -7.49 -15.13 -6.72
CA GLN A 423 -8.74 -14.36 -6.82
C GLN A 423 -8.50 -13.05 -7.58
N ILE A 424 -9.53 -12.52 -8.26
CA ILE A 424 -9.42 -11.25 -8.99
C ILE A 424 -8.98 -10.11 -8.06
N ARG A 425 -9.58 -10.00 -6.86
CA ARG A 425 -9.17 -8.99 -5.88
C ARG A 425 -7.74 -9.18 -5.37
N ALA A 426 -7.28 -10.43 -5.21
CA ALA A 426 -5.91 -10.71 -4.78
C ALA A 426 -4.92 -10.20 -5.84
N SER A 427 -5.21 -10.44 -7.11
CA SER A 427 -4.45 -9.91 -8.24
C SER A 427 -4.37 -8.38 -8.17
N GLY A 428 -5.51 -7.70 -7.99
CA GLY A 428 -5.55 -6.24 -7.86
C GLY A 428 -4.73 -5.70 -6.68
N TRP A 429 -4.89 -6.26 -5.48
CA TRP A 429 -4.18 -5.81 -4.29
C TRP A 429 -2.68 -6.13 -4.32
N VAL A 430 -2.28 -7.28 -4.85
CA VAL A 430 -0.86 -7.62 -5.01
C VAL A 430 -0.19 -6.69 -6.02
N ILE A 431 -0.86 -6.40 -7.14
CA ILE A 431 -0.36 -5.41 -8.12
C ILE A 431 -0.29 -4.00 -7.53
N ARG A 432 -1.27 -3.57 -6.72
CA ARG A 432 -1.20 -2.32 -5.95
C ARG A 432 0.05 -2.28 -5.08
N THR A 433 0.31 -3.34 -4.31
CA THR A 433 1.47 -3.41 -3.41
C THR A 433 2.79 -3.45 -4.17
N LEU A 434 2.88 -4.17 -5.30
CA LEU A 434 4.05 -4.16 -6.19
C LEU A 434 4.32 -2.76 -6.78
N ALA A 435 3.26 -2.07 -7.22
CA ALA A 435 3.35 -0.70 -7.71
C ALA A 435 3.82 0.28 -6.61
N GLN A 436 3.28 0.14 -5.40
CA GLN A 436 3.70 0.92 -4.23
C GLN A 436 5.16 0.65 -3.86
N ALA A 437 5.61 -0.61 -3.88
CA ALA A 437 7.01 -0.97 -3.63
C ALA A 437 7.95 -0.33 -4.65
N LEU A 438 7.60 -0.37 -5.94
CA LEU A 438 8.36 0.33 -6.98
C LEU A 438 8.31 1.85 -6.80
N CYS A 439 7.20 2.39 -6.33
CA CYS A 439 7.05 3.83 -6.09
C CYS A 439 8.00 4.34 -4.99
N VAL A 440 8.14 3.60 -3.89
CA VAL A 440 8.94 4.04 -2.73
C VAL A 440 10.42 3.64 -2.80
N THR A 441 10.76 2.63 -3.60
CA THR A 441 12.15 2.21 -3.76
C THR A 441 12.95 3.31 -4.46
N ALA A 442 13.93 3.87 -3.75
CA ALA A 442 14.74 5.00 -4.23
C ALA A 442 15.40 4.70 -5.59
N ASP A 443 15.56 5.73 -6.41
CA ASP A 443 16.16 5.58 -7.75
C ASP A 443 17.60 5.06 -7.69
N ALA A 444 18.31 5.37 -6.60
CA ALA A 444 19.67 4.88 -6.35
C ALA A 444 19.73 3.37 -6.00
N ASP A 445 18.62 2.75 -5.58
CA ASP A 445 18.55 1.29 -5.34
C ASP A 445 18.19 0.57 -6.64
N SER A 446 19.08 0.64 -7.63
CA SER A 446 18.84 0.12 -8.98
C SER A 446 18.59 -1.40 -9.00
N VAL A 447 19.07 -2.13 -7.99
CA VAL A 447 18.94 -3.57 -7.89
C VAL A 447 17.51 -3.98 -7.56
N ILE A 448 16.99 -3.57 -6.39
CA ILE A 448 15.62 -3.95 -6.00
C ILE A 448 14.60 -3.25 -6.89
N ARG A 449 14.87 -1.99 -7.28
CA ARG A 449 14.02 -1.25 -8.21
C ARG A 449 13.89 -1.96 -9.56
N GLY A 450 15.00 -2.52 -10.07
CA GLY A 450 15.02 -3.28 -11.33
C GLY A 450 14.13 -4.52 -11.28
N GLU A 451 14.22 -5.31 -10.21
CA GLU A 451 13.39 -6.52 -10.01
C GLU A 451 11.89 -6.18 -9.95
N LEU A 452 11.51 -5.19 -9.14
CA LEU A 452 10.11 -4.77 -8.99
C LEU A 452 9.55 -4.23 -10.30
N LYS A 453 10.34 -3.43 -11.03
CA LYS A 453 9.95 -2.86 -12.33
C LYS A 453 9.78 -3.96 -13.39
N ALA A 454 10.73 -4.88 -13.50
CA ALA A 454 10.66 -5.97 -14.46
C ALA A 454 9.41 -6.84 -14.22
N SER A 455 9.11 -7.16 -12.96
CA SER A 455 7.90 -7.92 -12.61
C SER A 455 6.61 -7.15 -12.92
N LEU A 456 6.56 -5.85 -12.61
CA LEU A 456 5.38 -5.04 -12.91
C LEU A 456 5.13 -4.93 -14.42
N GLU A 457 6.19 -4.75 -15.23
CA GLU A 457 6.10 -4.74 -16.69
C GLU A 457 5.64 -6.09 -17.23
N ALA A 458 6.19 -7.21 -16.72
CA ALA A 458 5.79 -8.56 -17.10
C ALA A 458 4.31 -8.81 -16.80
N ASN A 459 3.82 -8.36 -15.64
CA ASN A 459 2.42 -8.42 -15.28
C ASN A 459 1.56 -7.64 -16.27
N VAL A 460 1.86 -6.36 -16.50
CA VAL A 460 1.11 -5.50 -17.44
C VAL A 460 1.04 -6.14 -18.84
N VAL A 461 2.16 -6.67 -19.33
CA VAL A 461 2.24 -7.37 -20.61
C VAL A 461 1.32 -8.59 -20.61
N ALA A 462 1.38 -9.43 -19.58
CA ALA A 462 0.58 -10.65 -19.49
C ALA A 462 -0.92 -10.35 -19.39
N PHE A 463 -1.32 -9.35 -18.59
CA PHE A 463 -2.72 -8.91 -18.49
C PHE A 463 -3.24 -8.40 -19.82
N ASN A 464 -2.49 -7.54 -20.49
CA ASN A 464 -2.86 -7.05 -21.82
C ASN A 464 -2.99 -8.19 -22.84
N ASP A 465 -2.01 -9.08 -22.88
CA ASP A 465 -1.95 -10.11 -23.92
C ASP A 465 -3.07 -11.14 -23.77
N PHE A 466 -3.43 -11.47 -22.52
CA PHE A 466 -4.55 -12.36 -22.23
C PHE A 466 -5.91 -11.67 -22.46
N TYR A 467 -6.09 -10.44 -21.97
CA TYR A 467 -7.41 -9.82 -21.87
C TYR A 467 -7.72 -8.72 -22.87
N ALA A 468 -6.73 -8.00 -23.39
CA ALA A 468 -6.97 -6.79 -24.19
C ALA A 468 -6.56 -6.94 -25.66
N THR A 469 -6.24 -8.17 -26.09
CA THR A 469 -6.05 -8.51 -27.50
C THR A 469 -7.36 -9.05 -28.10
N GLY A 470 -7.55 -8.91 -29.42
CA GLY A 470 -8.86 -8.94 -30.10
C GLY A 470 -9.72 -10.21 -30.01
N ASN A 471 -9.31 -11.22 -29.24
CA ASN A 471 -10.07 -12.45 -29.03
C ASN A 471 -10.58 -12.60 -27.59
N SER A 472 -10.56 -11.60 -26.72
CA SER A 472 -11.07 -11.74 -25.35
C SER A 472 -12.57 -11.42 -25.20
N ASN A 473 -13.11 -11.55 -23.98
CA ASN A 473 -14.48 -11.08 -23.71
C ASN A 473 -14.62 -9.56 -23.96
N PRO A 474 -15.70 -9.11 -24.61
CA PRO A 474 -15.84 -7.72 -25.05
C PRO A 474 -16.37 -6.76 -23.97
N PHE A 475 -16.37 -7.18 -22.69
CA PHE A 475 -17.02 -6.44 -21.61
C PHE A 475 -16.08 -6.04 -20.47
N GLY A 476 -14.78 -6.35 -20.55
CA GLY A 476 -13.81 -5.93 -19.56
C GLY A 476 -13.86 -6.70 -18.23
N PHE A 477 -14.43 -7.91 -18.21
CA PHE A 477 -14.45 -8.75 -16.99
C PHE A 477 -13.26 -9.69 -16.97
N LEU A 478 -12.58 -9.79 -15.83
CA LEU A 478 -11.45 -10.70 -15.62
C LEU A 478 -11.94 -12.13 -15.29
N ASP A 479 -11.14 -13.13 -15.66
CA ASP A 479 -11.42 -14.53 -15.35
C ASP A 479 -11.06 -14.85 -13.89
N GLY A 480 -12.07 -14.85 -13.03
CA GLY A 480 -11.95 -15.32 -11.64
C GLY A 480 -12.54 -16.71 -11.41
N GLY A 481 -12.97 -17.38 -12.48
CA GLY A 481 -13.91 -18.49 -12.40
C GLY A 481 -15.35 -18.01 -12.24
N SER A 482 -16.29 -18.90 -12.58
CA SER A 482 -17.72 -18.65 -12.46
C SER A 482 -18.24 -19.05 -11.08
N TYR A 483 -19.11 -18.24 -10.50
CA TYR A 483 -19.92 -18.68 -9.35
C TYR A 483 -20.90 -19.77 -9.79
N PRO A 484 -20.92 -20.97 -9.17
CA PRO A 484 -21.69 -22.13 -9.64
C PRO A 484 -23.14 -21.80 -10.03
N SER A 485 -23.46 -21.90 -11.32
CA SER A 485 -24.80 -21.72 -11.90
C SER A 485 -24.86 -22.33 -13.29
N GLY A 486 -26.06 -22.46 -13.88
CA GLY A 486 -26.23 -22.80 -15.31
C GLY A 486 -25.74 -21.72 -16.29
N ILE A 487 -25.23 -20.60 -15.79
CA ILE A 487 -24.69 -19.45 -16.55
C ILE A 487 -23.35 -18.99 -15.94
N CYS A 488 -22.57 -18.19 -16.67
CA CYS A 488 -21.36 -17.58 -16.10
C CYS A 488 -21.72 -16.35 -15.27
N ARG A 489 -21.31 -16.35 -14.00
CA ARG A 489 -21.44 -15.19 -13.10
C ARG A 489 -20.11 -14.82 -12.49
N VAL A 490 -19.83 -13.53 -12.41
CA VAL A 490 -18.61 -13.00 -11.78
C VAL A 490 -18.91 -11.98 -10.69
N ALA A 491 -18.08 -11.95 -9.65
CA ALA A 491 -18.14 -10.92 -8.62
C ALA A 491 -17.65 -9.58 -9.18
N ALA A 492 -18.58 -8.68 -9.49
CA ALA A 492 -18.24 -7.42 -10.15
C ALA A 492 -17.40 -6.49 -9.26
N TRP A 493 -17.65 -6.50 -7.95
CA TRP A 493 -16.86 -5.72 -6.99
C TRP A 493 -15.38 -6.11 -6.93
N GLN A 494 -15.01 -7.36 -7.25
CA GLN A 494 -13.59 -7.73 -7.36
C GLN A 494 -12.94 -7.13 -8.60
N ASN A 495 -13.69 -7.05 -9.71
CA ASN A 495 -13.24 -6.37 -10.92
C ASN A 495 -13.10 -4.86 -10.67
N ASP A 496 -13.99 -4.26 -9.87
CA ASP A 496 -13.88 -2.87 -9.46
C ASP A 496 -12.60 -2.60 -8.67
N PHE A 497 -12.25 -3.47 -7.71
CA PHE A 497 -11.00 -3.38 -6.97
C PHE A 497 -9.77 -3.47 -7.89
N CYS A 498 -9.78 -4.41 -8.83
CA CYS A 498 -8.70 -4.55 -9.80
C CYS A 498 -8.60 -3.31 -10.71
N THR A 499 -9.72 -2.81 -11.22
CA THR A 499 -9.79 -1.59 -12.03
C THR A 499 -9.23 -0.40 -11.26
N ALA A 500 -9.64 -0.21 -10.00
CA ALA A 500 -9.12 0.84 -9.14
C ALA A 500 -7.61 0.73 -8.90
N ALA A 501 -7.09 -0.50 -8.67
CA ALA A 501 -5.67 -0.73 -8.46
C ALA A 501 -4.82 -0.40 -9.70
N PHE A 502 -5.23 -0.84 -10.90
CA PHE A 502 -4.54 -0.51 -12.15
C PHE A 502 -4.66 0.98 -12.51
N GLY A 503 -5.81 1.59 -12.25
CA GLY A 503 -6.02 3.03 -12.44
C GLY A 503 -5.12 3.87 -11.51
N TYR A 504 -4.97 3.44 -10.26
CA TYR A 504 -4.05 4.07 -9.32
C TYR A 504 -2.59 3.90 -9.73
N LEU A 505 -2.18 2.68 -10.10
CA LEU A 505 -0.84 2.38 -10.66
C LEU A 505 -0.52 3.32 -11.83
N LYS A 506 -1.45 3.50 -12.76
CA LYS A 506 -1.27 4.35 -13.94
C LYS A 506 -1.05 5.82 -13.56
N SER A 507 -1.70 6.30 -12.50
CA SER A 507 -1.52 7.67 -11.97
C SER A 507 -0.16 7.85 -11.26
N MET A 508 0.39 6.79 -10.67
CA MET A 508 1.74 6.82 -10.07
C MET A 508 2.88 6.93 -11.10
N ASN A 509 2.59 6.80 -12.40
CA ASN A 509 3.52 6.95 -13.53
C ASN A 509 4.93 6.42 -13.23
N LEU A 510 5.04 5.10 -13.07
CA LEU A 510 6.22 4.42 -12.48
C LEU A 510 7.42 4.25 -13.44
N GLY A 511 7.42 4.94 -14.57
CA GLY A 511 8.53 4.89 -15.54
C GLY A 511 8.66 3.55 -16.26
N LEU A 512 7.55 2.88 -16.53
CA LEU A 512 7.53 1.64 -17.32
C LEU A 512 8.12 1.88 -18.72
N SER A 513 8.67 0.82 -19.33
CA SER A 513 9.09 0.86 -20.73
C SER A 513 7.94 1.30 -21.65
N GLY A 514 8.25 1.94 -22.79
CA GLY A 514 7.22 2.43 -23.71
C GLY A 514 6.23 1.34 -24.15
N THR A 515 6.72 0.12 -24.39
CA THR A 515 5.90 -1.06 -24.68
C THR A 515 4.96 -1.41 -23.52
N ALA A 516 5.47 -1.50 -22.30
CA ALA A 516 4.65 -1.81 -21.14
C ALA A 516 3.62 -0.69 -20.86
N SER A 517 4.01 0.58 -21.01
CA SER A 517 3.09 1.71 -20.87
C SER A 517 1.93 1.63 -21.87
N ALA A 518 2.21 1.38 -23.15
CA ALA A 518 1.17 1.24 -24.17
C ALA A 518 0.22 0.05 -23.88
N LYS A 519 0.77 -1.06 -23.38
CA LYS A 519 -0.03 -2.22 -22.97
C LYS A 519 -0.86 -1.95 -21.72
N LEU A 520 -0.34 -1.19 -20.76
CA LEU A 520 -1.11 -0.73 -19.60
C LEU A 520 -2.29 0.14 -20.04
N ASP A 521 -2.07 1.04 -21.00
CA ASP A 521 -3.13 1.89 -21.54
C ASP A 521 -4.23 1.08 -22.20
N ASN A 522 -3.86 0.15 -23.08
CA ASN A 522 -4.81 -0.73 -23.77
C ASN A 522 -5.56 -1.64 -22.79
N PHE A 523 -4.85 -2.28 -21.86
CA PHE A 523 -5.45 -3.13 -20.85
C PHE A 523 -6.41 -2.36 -19.93
N PHE A 524 -6.02 -1.18 -19.45
CA PHE A 524 -6.88 -0.37 -18.59
C PHE A 524 -8.13 0.10 -19.32
N ALA A 525 -8.01 0.50 -20.60
CA ALA A 525 -9.16 0.87 -21.41
C ALA A 525 -10.14 -0.29 -21.60
N TRP A 526 -9.63 -1.52 -21.80
CA TRP A 526 -10.45 -2.73 -21.85
C TRP A 526 -11.10 -3.04 -20.49
N LEU A 527 -10.34 -3.01 -19.40
CA LEU A 527 -10.82 -3.33 -18.04
C LEU A 527 -11.92 -2.37 -17.57
N ALA A 528 -11.78 -1.08 -17.90
CA ALA A 528 -12.74 -0.04 -17.57
C ALA A 528 -14.11 -0.23 -18.25
N GLN A 529 -14.21 -1.02 -19.33
CA GLN A 529 -15.49 -1.30 -19.99
C GLN A 529 -16.50 -1.93 -19.03
N SER A 530 -16.03 -2.77 -18.09
CA SER A 530 -16.91 -3.45 -17.13
C SER A 530 -17.66 -2.49 -16.23
N ILE A 531 -17.00 -1.43 -15.78
CA ILE A 531 -17.61 -0.44 -14.91
C ILE A 531 -18.43 0.58 -15.70
N VAL A 532 -17.90 1.06 -16.83
CA VAL A 532 -18.60 2.02 -17.68
C VAL A 532 -19.90 1.43 -18.21
N GLY A 533 -19.87 0.17 -18.66
CA GLY A 533 -21.02 -0.51 -19.23
C GLY A 533 -22.14 -0.83 -18.23
N ARG A 534 -21.79 -1.19 -16.98
CA ARG A 534 -22.78 -1.42 -15.91
C ARG A 534 -23.51 -0.16 -15.49
N LEU A 535 -22.83 0.99 -15.53
CA LEU A 535 -23.44 2.31 -15.38
C LEU A 535 -24.20 2.74 -16.64
N GLY A 536 -24.33 1.86 -17.63
CA GLY A 536 -25.06 2.01 -18.88
C GLY A 536 -24.28 2.78 -19.95
N SER A 537 -24.75 2.71 -21.19
CA SER A 537 -24.56 3.78 -22.19
C SER A 537 -25.91 3.99 -22.87
N ASN A 538 -26.31 5.25 -23.09
CA ASN A 538 -27.65 5.56 -23.63
C ASN A 538 -27.88 4.98 -25.05
N ALA A 539 -26.83 4.55 -25.76
CA ALA A 539 -26.92 4.00 -27.12
C ALA A 539 -27.04 2.47 -27.19
N ASN A 540 -26.38 1.72 -26.30
CA ASN A 540 -26.26 0.25 -26.42
C ASN A 540 -27.04 -0.55 -25.37
N ALA A 541 -27.72 0.12 -24.43
CA ALA A 541 -28.58 -0.52 -23.45
C ALA A 541 -29.73 0.41 -22.98
N PRO A 542 -30.61 0.89 -23.89
CA PRO A 542 -31.67 1.86 -23.56
C PRO A 542 -32.68 1.36 -22.52
N ASN A 543 -32.68 0.06 -22.22
CA ASN A 543 -33.58 -0.60 -21.27
C ASN A 543 -32.85 -1.15 -20.02
N ALA A 544 -31.55 -0.91 -19.87
CA ALA A 544 -30.79 -1.30 -18.69
C ALA A 544 -30.78 -0.17 -17.65
N TRP A 545 -31.10 -0.51 -16.41
CA TRP A 545 -31.23 0.44 -15.32
C TRP A 545 -29.88 0.62 -14.63
N TYR A 546 -29.17 1.71 -14.93
CA TYR A 546 -27.85 1.99 -14.34
C TYR A 546 -27.87 2.06 -12.80
N ILE A 547 -29.03 2.39 -12.23
CA ILE A 547 -29.29 2.36 -10.80
C ILE A 547 -29.08 0.97 -10.17
N ASN A 548 -28.96 -0.09 -10.96
CA ASN A 548 -28.64 -1.45 -10.53
C ASN A 548 -27.20 -1.83 -10.92
N ALA A 549 -26.28 -0.90 -11.08
CA ALA A 549 -24.91 -1.21 -11.53
C ALA A 549 -24.09 -2.04 -10.52
N ALA A 550 -24.44 -2.01 -9.24
CA ALA A 550 -23.63 -2.55 -8.14
C ALA A 550 -24.27 -3.74 -7.38
N PRO A 551 -24.62 -4.87 -8.04
CA PRO A 551 -24.93 -6.11 -7.35
C PRO A 551 -23.65 -6.84 -6.94
N TYR A 552 -23.80 -7.92 -6.15
CA TYR A 552 -22.68 -8.79 -5.78
C TYR A 552 -22.06 -9.49 -7.02
N THR A 553 -22.88 -10.10 -7.88
CA THR A 553 -22.44 -10.76 -9.11
C THR A 553 -23.18 -10.26 -10.35
N TRP A 554 -22.54 -10.36 -11.51
CA TRP A 554 -23.16 -10.12 -12.82
C TRP A 554 -23.19 -11.39 -13.65
N ALA A 555 -24.30 -11.63 -14.34
CA ALA A 555 -24.39 -12.64 -15.39
C ALA A 555 -23.73 -12.11 -16.67
N ILE A 556 -22.62 -12.72 -17.09
CA ILE A 556 -21.79 -12.20 -18.19
C ILE A 556 -21.77 -13.11 -19.43
N SER A 557 -22.19 -14.36 -19.27
CA SER A 557 -22.32 -15.31 -20.37
C SER A 557 -23.44 -16.33 -20.10
N PRO A 558 -24.17 -16.76 -21.14
CA PRO A 558 -25.11 -17.87 -21.03
C PRO A 558 -24.41 -19.23 -20.90
N ASN A 559 -23.13 -19.34 -21.28
CA ASN A 559 -22.31 -20.53 -21.07
C ASN A 559 -21.70 -20.47 -19.66
N PRO A 560 -21.85 -21.50 -18.80
CA PRO A 560 -21.26 -21.51 -17.46
C PRO A 560 -19.72 -21.51 -17.45
N THR A 561 -19.09 -21.99 -18.53
CA THR A 561 -17.64 -22.09 -18.72
C THR A 561 -17.26 -21.47 -20.08
N PRO A 562 -17.40 -20.15 -20.24
CA PRO A 562 -17.06 -19.49 -21.49
C PRO A 562 -15.55 -19.55 -21.72
N ASN A 563 -15.12 -19.52 -22.98
CA ASN A 563 -13.70 -19.41 -23.30
C ASN A 563 -13.25 -17.94 -23.14
N TRP A 564 -12.53 -17.65 -22.07
CA TRP A 564 -12.02 -16.30 -21.73
C TRP A 564 -11.06 -15.69 -22.75
N SER A 565 -10.47 -16.51 -23.62
CA SER A 565 -9.62 -16.10 -24.74
C SER A 565 -10.34 -16.19 -26.11
N SER A 566 -11.68 -16.28 -26.10
CA SER A 566 -12.51 -16.10 -27.30
C SER A 566 -13.52 -14.96 -27.12
N ALA A 567 -13.82 -14.22 -28.19
CA ALA A 567 -14.92 -13.26 -28.24
C ALA A 567 -16.30 -13.93 -28.39
N SER A 568 -16.34 -15.26 -28.54
CA SER A 568 -17.57 -16.05 -28.64
C SER A 568 -18.08 -16.54 -27.29
N GLY A 569 -19.39 -16.72 -27.17
CA GLY A 569 -19.99 -17.35 -25.99
C GLY A 569 -20.29 -16.37 -24.84
N TRP A 570 -20.27 -15.06 -25.10
CA TRP A 570 -20.74 -14.02 -24.19
C TRP A 570 -22.15 -13.57 -24.56
N TYR A 571 -22.82 -12.85 -23.67
CA TYR A 571 -24.00 -12.09 -24.09
C TYR A 571 -23.63 -11.07 -25.18
N THR A 572 -24.58 -10.66 -26.02
CA THR A 572 -24.28 -9.77 -27.16
C THR A 572 -24.39 -8.29 -26.82
N SER A 573 -24.98 -7.96 -25.65
CA SER A 573 -25.11 -6.58 -25.19
C SER A 573 -25.19 -6.48 -23.67
N TRP A 574 -24.90 -5.27 -23.16
CA TRP A 574 -25.11 -4.90 -21.77
C TRP A 574 -26.56 -5.11 -21.31
N PHE A 575 -27.54 -4.91 -22.20
CA PHE A 575 -28.94 -5.17 -21.87
C PHE A 575 -29.25 -6.66 -21.68
N GLU A 576 -28.63 -7.54 -22.47
CA GLU A 576 -28.78 -8.99 -22.26
C GLU A 576 -28.15 -9.44 -20.94
N MET A 577 -26.99 -8.89 -20.57
CA MET A 577 -26.38 -9.11 -19.26
C MET A 577 -27.28 -8.60 -18.13
N TYR A 578 -27.83 -7.40 -18.27
CA TYR A 578 -28.78 -6.84 -17.32
C TYR A 578 -30.02 -7.73 -17.17
N ARG A 579 -30.60 -8.19 -18.30
CA ARG A 579 -31.75 -9.10 -18.31
C ARG A 579 -31.43 -10.40 -17.59
N ALA A 580 -30.31 -11.04 -17.90
CA ALA A 580 -29.88 -12.26 -17.24
C ALA A 580 -29.57 -12.07 -15.75
N THR A 581 -29.18 -10.86 -15.34
CA THR A 581 -28.87 -10.56 -13.93
C THR A 581 -30.15 -10.26 -13.12
N TYR A 582 -31.12 -9.57 -13.69
CA TYR A 582 -32.22 -8.97 -12.92
C TYR A 582 -33.64 -9.37 -13.34
N LEU A 583 -33.87 -9.72 -14.59
CA LEU A 583 -35.22 -9.92 -15.11
C LEU A 583 -35.60 -11.40 -15.11
N PRO A 584 -36.87 -11.73 -14.80
CA PRO A 584 -37.36 -13.10 -14.90
C PRO A 584 -37.30 -13.61 -16.35
N SER A 585 -37.24 -14.93 -16.53
CA SER A 585 -37.30 -15.56 -17.85
C SER A 585 -38.62 -15.21 -18.55
N ARG A 586 -38.57 -15.00 -19.87
CA ARG A 586 -39.75 -14.73 -20.70
C ARG A 586 -39.73 -15.65 -21.92
N ASN A 587 -40.85 -16.30 -22.21
CA ASN A 587 -41.16 -17.03 -23.45
C ASN A 587 -40.02 -17.94 -23.98
N GLY A 588 -39.61 -18.94 -23.20
CA GLY A 588 -38.71 -20.00 -23.70
C GLY A 588 -37.24 -19.59 -23.88
N VAL A 589 -36.85 -18.38 -23.48
CA VAL A 589 -35.44 -17.96 -23.36
C VAL A 589 -35.03 -18.09 -21.89
N GLU A 590 -34.03 -18.94 -21.61
CA GLU A 590 -33.42 -19.10 -20.28
C GLU A 590 -32.66 -17.83 -19.86
N ALA A 591 -33.37 -16.79 -19.43
CA ALA A 591 -32.79 -15.76 -18.58
C ALA A 591 -33.08 -16.14 -17.11
N VAL A 592 -32.12 -16.78 -16.46
CA VAL A 592 -32.18 -17.06 -15.03
C VAL A 592 -31.89 -15.74 -14.30
N GLY A 593 -32.89 -14.87 -14.14
CA GLY A 593 -32.75 -13.60 -13.43
C GLY A 593 -32.20 -13.83 -12.03
N VAL A 594 -30.89 -13.71 -11.86
CA VAL A 594 -30.16 -14.06 -10.62
C VAL A 594 -30.75 -13.36 -9.41
N TYR A 595 -31.19 -12.13 -9.60
CA TYR A 595 -31.82 -11.29 -8.59
C TYR A 595 -33.29 -10.98 -8.88
N SER A 596 -33.94 -11.75 -9.76
CA SER A 596 -35.36 -11.55 -10.07
C SER A 596 -36.20 -11.62 -8.80
N GLY A 597 -37.03 -10.59 -8.57
CA GLY A 597 -37.90 -10.50 -7.40
C GLY A 597 -37.20 -10.16 -6.08
N GLN A 598 -35.90 -9.88 -6.11
CA GLN A 598 -35.20 -9.39 -4.91
C GLN A 598 -35.66 -7.99 -4.57
N SER A 599 -35.93 -7.74 -3.28
CA SER A 599 -36.47 -6.47 -2.78
C SER A 599 -35.56 -5.28 -3.02
N PHE A 600 -34.25 -5.52 -3.15
CA PHE A 600 -33.36 -4.46 -3.55
C PHE A 600 -33.61 -4.08 -5.00
N VAL A 601 -33.75 -4.96 -6.00
CA VAL A 601 -33.84 -4.57 -7.42
C VAL A 601 -34.90 -3.48 -7.71
N SER A 602 -34.46 -2.35 -8.27
CA SER A 602 -35.30 -1.17 -8.52
C SER A 602 -35.50 -0.90 -10.02
N ASN A 603 -36.63 -0.28 -10.35
CA ASN A 603 -36.99 0.26 -11.66
C ASN A 603 -37.36 1.76 -11.58
N THR A 604 -36.88 2.45 -10.55
CA THR A 604 -37.14 3.88 -10.34
C THR A 604 -35.95 4.70 -10.83
N ASP A 605 -36.10 5.40 -11.94
CA ASP A 605 -34.98 6.06 -12.60
C ASP A 605 -34.39 7.14 -11.70
N GLY A 606 -33.08 7.34 -11.80
CA GLY A 606 -32.41 8.36 -11.01
C GLY A 606 -32.24 8.02 -9.53
N VAL A 607 -32.62 6.83 -9.04
CA VAL A 607 -32.46 6.44 -7.63
C VAL A 607 -31.54 5.23 -7.54
N LEU A 608 -30.29 5.43 -7.07
CA LEU A 608 -29.33 4.34 -6.86
C LEU A 608 -29.93 3.29 -5.94
N ASN A 609 -29.79 2.05 -6.35
CA ASN A 609 -30.43 0.93 -5.68
C ASN A 609 -29.48 0.16 -4.76
N SER A 610 -29.98 -0.78 -3.95
CA SER A 610 -29.21 -1.50 -2.92
C SER A 610 -28.74 -0.57 -1.80
N GLU A 611 -28.12 -1.16 -0.78
CA GLU A 611 -27.52 -0.41 0.31
C GLU A 611 -26.46 0.56 -0.22
N ILE A 612 -26.51 1.80 0.26
CA ILE A 612 -25.72 2.89 -0.30
C ILE A 612 -24.30 2.85 0.27
N PHE A 613 -24.14 2.93 1.61
CA PHE A 613 -22.96 2.63 2.45
C PHE A 613 -23.22 3.17 3.88
N PRO A 614 -22.53 2.77 4.97
CA PRO A 614 -21.78 1.53 5.15
C PRO A 614 -22.72 0.33 5.28
N GLY A 615 -22.29 -0.84 4.78
CA GLY A 615 -22.99 -2.09 5.04
C GLY A 615 -22.62 -3.26 4.13
N ALA A 616 -23.22 -4.43 4.40
CA ALA A 616 -22.80 -5.71 3.81
C ALA A 616 -23.10 -5.84 2.31
N THR A 617 -24.03 -5.03 1.80
CA THR A 617 -24.45 -5.00 0.39
C THR A 617 -24.11 -3.69 -0.32
N ALA A 618 -23.31 -2.83 0.32
CA ALA A 618 -22.96 -1.49 -0.14
C ALA A 618 -21.88 -1.47 -1.23
N TYR A 619 -22.14 -2.10 -2.38
CA TYR A 619 -21.18 -2.23 -3.46
C TYR A 619 -20.98 -0.93 -4.28
N TRP A 620 -21.80 0.10 -4.07
CA TRP A 620 -21.56 1.43 -4.64
C TRP A 620 -20.25 2.05 -4.16
N GLY A 621 -19.90 1.84 -2.88
CA GLY A 621 -18.59 2.22 -2.36
C GLY A 621 -17.46 1.52 -3.12
N ASN A 622 -17.54 0.19 -3.27
CA ASN A 622 -16.52 -0.60 -3.97
C ASN A 622 -16.33 -0.16 -5.43
N LEU A 623 -17.43 0.24 -6.08
CA LEU A 623 -17.50 0.71 -7.44
C LEU A 623 -16.86 2.10 -7.63
N GLN A 624 -16.99 2.99 -6.63
CA GLN A 624 -16.61 4.40 -6.71
C GLN A 624 -15.15 4.63 -7.16
N PRO A 625 -14.11 3.96 -6.61
CA PRO A 625 -12.74 4.16 -7.09
C PRO A 625 -12.51 3.73 -8.54
N ALA A 626 -13.17 2.66 -8.99
CA ALA A 626 -13.02 2.13 -10.34
C ALA A 626 -13.50 3.14 -11.40
N ILE A 627 -14.73 3.65 -11.23
CA ILE A 627 -15.29 4.64 -12.17
C ILE A 627 -14.50 5.96 -12.13
N VAL A 628 -14.00 6.35 -10.96
CA VAL A 628 -13.19 7.56 -10.82
C VAL A 628 -11.89 7.48 -11.59
N TYR A 629 -11.16 6.36 -11.50
CA TYR A 629 -9.94 6.21 -12.30
C TYR A 629 -10.24 6.02 -13.78
N ALA A 630 -11.38 5.42 -14.15
CA ALA A 630 -11.83 5.38 -15.54
C ALA A 630 -12.04 6.80 -16.09
N VAL A 631 -12.64 7.72 -15.32
CA VAL A 631 -12.74 9.14 -15.68
C VAL A 631 -11.37 9.79 -15.76
N ARG A 632 -10.52 9.60 -14.74
CA ARG A 632 -9.18 10.22 -14.66
C ARG A 632 -8.31 9.90 -15.88
N HIS A 633 -8.39 8.67 -16.38
CA HIS A 633 -7.61 8.18 -17.51
C HIS A 633 -8.36 8.24 -18.85
N GLY A 634 -9.49 8.94 -18.90
CA GLY A 634 -10.21 9.20 -20.15
C GLY A 634 -10.78 7.96 -20.82
N ALA A 635 -11.15 6.92 -20.07
CA ALA A 635 -11.78 5.74 -20.64
C ALA A 635 -13.10 6.14 -21.34
N GLY A 636 -13.33 5.60 -22.54
CA GLY A 636 -14.49 5.96 -23.37
C GLY A 636 -15.80 5.76 -22.62
N GLY A 637 -16.65 6.79 -22.56
CA GLY A 637 -17.94 6.75 -21.87
C GLY A 637 -17.89 6.93 -20.33
N ALA A 638 -16.70 6.96 -19.72
CA ALA A 638 -16.57 6.99 -18.26
C ALA A 638 -17.13 8.26 -17.62
N LEU A 639 -16.90 9.44 -18.22
CA LEU A 639 -17.44 10.69 -17.68
C LEU A 639 -18.97 10.69 -17.72
N GLN A 640 -19.59 10.21 -18.80
CA GLN A 640 -21.05 10.11 -18.89
C GLN A 640 -21.62 9.08 -17.91
N ALA A 641 -20.92 7.96 -17.68
CA ALA A 641 -21.28 6.94 -16.70
C ALA A 641 -21.19 7.48 -15.26
N TYR A 642 -20.09 8.16 -14.93
CA TYR A 642 -19.90 8.81 -13.63
C TYR A 642 -20.97 9.89 -13.39
N ASN A 643 -21.24 10.74 -14.38
CA ASN A 643 -22.25 11.79 -14.29
C ASN A 643 -23.66 11.23 -14.02
N ARG A 644 -24.02 10.08 -14.61
CA ARG A 644 -25.29 9.42 -14.32
C ARG A 644 -25.39 8.95 -12.87
N MET A 645 -24.31 8.38 -12.34
CA MET A 645 -24.25 7.97 -10.94
C MET A 645 -24.38 9.15 -9.98
N ILE A 646 -23.60 10.22 -10.18
CA ILE A 646 -23.57 11.35 -9.25
C ILE A 646 -24.80 12.27 -9.34
N ASN A 647 -25.53 12.23 -10.46
CA ASN A 647 -26.78 12.97 -10.64
C ASN A 647 -28.01 12.19 -10.15
N ALA A 648 -27.84 10.96 -9.66
CA ALA A 648 -28.93 10.25 -9.00
C ALA A 648 -29.39 11.03 -7.75
N THR A 649 -30.70 11.11 -7.53
CA THR A 649 -31.33 11.94 -6.50
C THR A 649 -30.88 11.59 -5.09
N ASN A 650 -30.49 10.33 -4.85
CA ASN A 650 -30.00 9.83 -3.58
C ASN A 650 -28.47 9.70 -3.50
N TYR A 651 -27.70 10.15 -4.51
CA TYR A 651 -26.24 10.12 -4.45
C TYR A 651 -25.66 10.93 -3.28
N ALA A 652 -26.36 11.97 -2.84
CA ALA A 652 -25.96 12.77 -1.68
C ALA A 652 -25.84 11.92 -0.40
N LEU A 653 -26.64 10.84 -0.27
CA LEU A 653 -26.51 9.90 0.86
C LEU A 653 -25.16 9.18 0.79
N LEU A 654 -24.83 8.59 -0.36
CA LEU A 654 -23.54 7.92 -0.59
C LEU A 654 -22.36 8.85 -0.31
N SER A 655 -22.44 10.07 -0.84
CA SER A 655 -21.39 11.06 -0.64
C SER A 655 -21.23 11.44 0.84
N SER A 656 -22.32 11.47 1.61
CA SER A 656 -22.29 11.74 3.05
C SER A 656 -21.71 10.57 3.84
N ASP A 657 -22.02 9.32 3.45
CA ASP A 657 -21.55 8.11 4.15
C ASP A 657 -20.03 7.92 4.04
N PHE A 658 -19.40 8.47 2.99
CA PHE A 658 -17.93 8.53 2.94
C PHE A 658 -17.31 9.37 4.07
N ASN A 659 -18.05 10.26 4.74
CA ASN A 659 -17.52 10.98 5.90
C ASN A 659 -17.49 10.10 7.17
N SER A 660 -18.18 8.94 7.19
CA SER A 660 -18.18 7.99 8.30
C SER A 660 -17.40 6.70 8.00
N ALA A 661 -17.17 6.37 6.72
CA ALA A 661 -16.19 5.37 6.33
C ALA A 661 -15.47 5.75 5.00
N PRO A 662 -14.36 6.48 5.08
CA PRO A 662 -13.81 7.22 3.94
C PRO A 662 -13.02 6.38 2.93
N VAL A 663 -12.76 5.10 3.23
CA VAL A 663 -11.88 4.21 2.46
C VAL A 663 -12.20 4.15 0.97
N TRP A 664 -13.50 4.22 0.63
CA TRP A 664 -13.99 4.13 -0.74
C TRP A 664 -14.33 5.48 -1.39
N GLY A 665 -14.25 6.58 -0.63
CA GLY A 665 -14.66 7.92 -1.02
C GLY A 665 -13.71 8.63 -2.00
N VAL A 666 -13.14 7.89 -2.96
CA VAL A 666 -12.23 8.45 -3.97
C VAL A 666 -13.04 9.30 -4.96
N ARG A 667 -12.47 10.41 -5.42
CA ARG A 667 -13.04 11.30 -6.44
C ARG A 667 -12.02 11.60 -7.54
N PRO A 668 -12.45 12.05 -8.73
CA PRO A 668 -11.51 12.47 -9.75
C PRO A 668 -10.62 13.57 -9.19
N ALA A 669 -9.31 13.48 -9.45
CA ALA A 669 -8.41 14.61 -9.21
C ALA A 669 -8.94 15.82 -10.00
N SER A 670 -8.92 17.01 -9.39
CA SER A 670 -9.26 18.23 -10.12
C SER A 670 -8.28 18.39 -11.28
N ALA A 671 -8.83 18.54 -12.50
CA ALA A 671 -8.04 18.84 -13.70
C ALA A 671 -7.31 20.18 -13.58
#